data_AF-A0AA36AQF7-F1
#
_entry.id   AF-A0AA36AQF7-F1
#
_cell.length_a   1.000
_cell.length_b   1.000
_cell.length_c   1.000
_cell.angle_alpha   90.00
_cell.angle_beta   90.00
_cell.angle_gamma   90.00
#
_symmetry.space_group_name_H-M   'P 1'
#
loop_
_entity.id
_entity.type
_entity.pdbx_description
1 polymer ?
#
loop_
_entity_poly.entity_id
_entity_poly.type
_entity_poly.pdbx_seq_one_letter_code
_entity_poly.pdbx_strand_id
1 'polypeptide(L)'
;MLSARMFFNSVVEFYLQIIVVNHKRDNALDIIRMKYLMKDVKDSKLDYLMNLSRKAWTIWILYIILVTTLAFVANIVTINGTFIFDDREALVKNADVNNLRTPITSLFVHDFWGKNISSPESHKSYRPITIIALRLQHHLFGSLNPKSFHKFNIGLHVLNSLMCLGVTATIWGKTEKHKEGILLASSLFAVHPIHTETVASVVGQADMLYTMFSLLGFLIYHYGLMANKNNKGNTFLRNVNCLLVVSMLTVLSTFSKEQGITTMVTIFYLLFRIFFMVAITLLLLTFRLKLMIKQPVFNKEDNPHSFVDNFLLRVVNYSYIYWLNTWLLLDPWWLCCDWSYDCIPILNSPWNFRTLAALSFWILIVMMSYRILLFRNTSMARKISLSLIFWIVPFTPASNMFFRVGFVIAERNLYLPSLGFCIAISLGFCILRESHPHRSQILKTAAVCLTFVFIVRSHQRNKDWLDGKRLFHSGLKVCPNNAKLYFNIAVGYLHHKEYKSAKNYFSETVRKYPEFVSAYTGLGQCYMNLENYTKAEYYYQIATNISSQMDREDVLWNLCYVKFKLKKMEEAEHCINTLIHNYPLSAYKAYYGLAEIYYYNGEKQKALQAWMKAIELNSTDSAAWESVVAYLHHLNRRKESEEVFLRALNHVTEPTSLQNIWARLHQKEHHPLGESRLKKR
;
A
#
# COMPACT_ATOMS: atom_id res chain seq x y z
N MET A 1 -1.36 13.92 27.78
CA MET A 1 -2.14 15.11 27.34
C MET A 1 -1.27 16.36 27.11
N LEU A 2 -0.27 16.67 27.96
CA LEU A 2 0.66 17.79 27.71
C LEU A 2 1.50 17.62 26.42
N SER A 3 1.86 16.39 26.03
CA SER A 3 2.65 16.10 24.82
C SER A 3 1.87 16.27 23.51
N ALA A 4 0.57 15.94 23.48
CA ALA A 4 -0.29 16.14 22.31
C ALA A 4 -0.66 17.61 22.10
N ARG A 5 -0.86 18.36 23.20
CA ARG A 5 -1.07 19.81 23.17
C ARG A 5 0.22 20.55 22.76
N MET A 6 1.39 20.07 23.21
CA MET A 6 2.69 20.52 22.68
C MET A 6 2.86 20.17 21.21
N PHE A 7 2.46 18.99 20.72
CA PHE A 7 2.56 18.63 19.31
C PHE A 7 1.65 19.48 18.43
N PHE A 8 0.38 19.69 18.83
CA PHE A 8 -0.56 20.55 18.10
C PHE A 8 -0.14 22.03 18.15
N ASN A 9 0.30 22.52 19.32
CA ASN A 9 0.87 23.86 19.42
C ASN A 9 2.19 23.97 18.68
N SER A 10 3.00 22.91 18.58
CA SER A 10 4.24 22.92 17.80
C SER A 10 3.95 22.92 16.32
N VAL A 11 2.93 22.20 15.83
CA VAL A 11 2.51 22.21 14.41
C VAL A 11 1.86 23.53 14.06
N VAL A 12 1.01 24.09 14.93
CA VAL A 12 0.42 25.42 14.75
C VAL A 12 1.48 26.52 14.89
N GLU A 13 2.38 26.48 15.89
CA GLU A 13 3.54 27.37 16.00
C GLU A 13 4.54 27.19 14.87
N PHE A 14 4.70 25.98 14.35
CA PHE A 14 5.50 25.67 13.17
C PHE A 14 4.87 26.26 11.92
N TYR A 15 3.55 26.19 11.75
CA TYR A 15 2.83 26.92 10.69
C TYR A 15 2.90 28.44 10.91
N LEU A 16 2.79 28.93 12.15
CA LEU A 16 2.95 30.35 12.49
C LEU A 16 4.41 30.82 12.26
N GLN A 17 5.43 29.99 12.49
CA GLN A 17 6.84 30.29 12.23
C GLN A 17 7.20 30.13 10.73
N ILE A 18 6.60 29.15 10.04
CA ILE A 18 6.57 29.04 8.57
C ILE A 18 6.00 30.31 7.96
N ILE A 19 5.15 31.07 8.66
CA ILE A 19 4.58 32.31 8.12
C ILE A 19 5.38 33.55 8.56
N VAL A 20 5.88 33.63 9.80
CA VAL A 20 6.50 34.85 10.36
C VAL A 20 7.98 35.10 9.98
N VAL A 21 8.79 34.08 9.66
CA VAL A 21 10.26 34.27 9.58
C VAL A 21 10.77 34.74 8.21
N ASN A 22 10.39 35.92 7.70
CA ASN A 22 11.23 36.57 6.66
C ASN A 22 11.13 38.10 6.51
N HIS A 23 10.64 38.79 7.52
CA HIS A 23 11.12 40.15 7.79
C HIS A 23 11.75 40.16 9.18
N LYS A 24 12.83 40.92 9.33
CA LYS A 24 13.65 41.04 10.56
C LYS A 24 12.81 40.79 11.81
N ARG A 25 13.18 39.74 12.55
CA ARG A 25 12.45 39.23 13.72
C ARG A 25 12.33 40.26 14.83
N ASP A 26 13.18 41.29 14.81
CA ASP A 26 13.08 42.45 15.69
C ASP A 26 11.72 43.14 15.51
N ASN A 27 11.15 43.22 14.30
CA ASN A 27 9.93 44.00 14.12
C ASN A 27 8.64 43.29 14.53
N ALA A 28 8.46 41.97 14.38
CA ALA A 28 7.13 41.35 14.54
C ALA A 28 6.70 41.13 16.02
N LEU A 29 7.64 40.72 16.88
CA LEU A 29 7.42 40.61 18.33
C LEU A 29 7.40 42.01 18.97
N ASP A 30 8.20 42.95 18.45
CA ASP A 30 8.10 44.35 18.84
C ASP A 30 6.81 44.99 18.33
N ILE A 31 6.23 44.60 17.19
CA ILE A 31 4.91 45.11 16.72
C ILE A 31 3.79 44.64 17.65
N ILE A 32 3.83 43.40 18.16
CA ILE A 32 2.83 42.89 19.13
C ILE A 32 3.05 43.53 20.52
N ARG A 33 4.30 43.74 20.95
CA ARG A 33 4.62 44.51 22.17
C ARG A 33 4.27 46.01 22.02
N MET A 34 4.50 46.61 20.86
CA MET A 34 4.15 47.99 20.51
C MET A 34 2.64 48.17 20.45
N LYS A 35 1.86 47.17 20.03
CA LYS A 35 0.39 47.20 20.10
C LYS A 35 -0.14 47.29 21.54
N TYR A 36 0.64 46.81 22.50
CA TYR A 36 0.35 46.90 23.94
C TYR A 36 0.90 48.18 24.59
N LEU A 37 2.01 48.73 24.06
CA LEU A 37 2.70 49.92 24.57
C LEU A 37 2.30 51.24 23.90
N MET A 38 1.69 51.21 22.71
CA MET A 38 1.34 52.40 21.92
C MET A 38 -0.09 52.28 21.38
N LYS A 39 -1.08 52.44 22.27
CA LYS A 39 -2.50 52.52 21.87
C LYS A 39 -2.82 53.74 21.00
N ASP A 40 -1.96 54.78 20.99
CA ASP A 40 -2.30 56.10 20.43
C ASP A 40 -1.34 56.64 19.34
N VAL A 41 -0.44 55.84 18.77
CA VAL A 41 0.49 56.34 17.72
C VAL A 41 0.06 55.85 16.33
N LYS A 42 -0.57 56.73 15.55
CA LYS A 42 -0.82 56.57 14.10
C LYS A 42 0.47 56.81 13.33
N ASP A 43 1.35 55.81 13.27
CA ASP A 43 2.56 55.89 12.46
C ASP A 43 2.37 55.17 11.11
N SER A 44 2.32 55.94 10.02
CA SER A 44 2.05 55.46 8.65
C SER A 44 2.96 54.31 8.19
N LYS A 45 4.17 54.23 8.74
CA LYS A 45 5.17 53.20 8.47
C LYS A 45 4.83 51.87 9.17
N LEU A 46 4.21 51.93 10.35
CA LEU A 46 3.74 50.78 11.10
C LEU A 46 2.51 50.16 10.41
N ASP A 47 1.56 50.99 9.97
CA ASP A 47 0.40 50.55 9.19
C ASP A 47 0.81 49.92 7.84
N TYR A 48 1.83 50.46 7.18
CA TYR A 48 2.39 49.89 5.95
C TYR A 48 3.02 48.50 6.19
N LEU A 49 3.84 48.35 7.24
CA LEU A 49 4.44 47.05 7.61
C LEU A 49 3.39 46.03 8.05
N MET A 50 2.36 46.48 8.79
CA MET A 50 1.21 45.65 9.17
C MET A 50 0.41 45.20 7.93
N ASN A 51 0.18 46.08 6.96
CA ASN A 51 -0.49 45.74 5.71
C ASN A 51 0.32 44.78 4.82
N LEU A 52 1.64 44.95 4.74
CA LEU A 52 2.54 44.01 4.05
C LEU A 52 2.51 42.61 4.70
N SER A 53 2.55 42.55 6.03
CA SER A 53 2.45 41.28 6.75
C SER A 53 1.08 40.64 6.49
N ARG A 54 -0.04 41.37 6.66
CA ARG A 54 -1.40 40.89 6.37
C ARG A 54 -1.53 40.35 4.95
N LYS A 55 -1.05 41.07 3.93
CA LYS A 55 -1.05 40.61 2.53
C LYS A 55 -0.28 39.30 2.35
N ALA A 56 0.89 39.16 2.99
CA ALA A 56 1.66 37.92 2.95
C ALA A 56 0.91 36.75 3.62
N TRP A 57 0.27 36.98 4.77
CA TRP A 57 -0.59 35.99 5.46
C TRP A 57 -1.75 35.55 4.57
N THR A 58 -2.46 36.49 3.95
CA THR A 58 -3.57 36.19 3.05
C THR A 58 -3.14 35.29 1.89
N ILE A 59 -1.98 35.57 1.26
CA ILE A 59 -1.46 34.75 0.15
C ILE A 59 -1.18 33.31 0.60
N TRP A 60 -0.54 33.10 1.76
CA TRP A 60 -0.26 31.76 2.27
C TRP A 60 -1.53 30.99 2.64
N ILE A 61 -2.52 31.67 3.22
CA ILE A 61 -3.85 31.07 3.49
C ILE A 61 -4.51 30.65 2.17
N LEU A 62 -4.45 31.49 1.14
CA LEU A 62 -4.97 31.15 -0.19
C LEU A 62 -4.23 29.94 -0.80
N TYR A 63 -2.91 29.84 -0.62
CA TYR A 63 -2.14 28.68 -1.10
C TYR A 63 -2.52 27.40 -0.36
N ILE A 64 -2.70 27.47 0.97
CA ILE A 64 -3.17 26.33 1.77
C ILE A 64 -4.55 25.89 1.28
N ILE A 65 -5.50 26.82 1.17
CA ILE A 65 -6.87 26.53 0.69
C ILE A 65 -6.82 25.91 -0.71
N LEU A 66 -6.03 26.48 -1.63
CA LEU A 66 -5.91 26.00 -2.99
C LEU A 66 -5.32 24.58 -3.02
N VAL A 67 -4.18 24.34 -2.39
CA VAL A 67 -3.53 23.02 -2.37
C VAL A 67 -4.43 21.97 -1.70
N THR A 68 -5.10 22.32 -0.60
CA THR A 68 -6.09 21.44 0.05
C THR A 68 -7.25 21.11 -0.89
N THR A 69 -7.79 22.12 -1.58
CA THR A 69 -8.91 21.94 -2.51
C THR A 69 -8.49 21.06 -3.69
N LEU A 70 -7.31 21.29 -4.26
CA LEU A 70 -6.76 20.51 -5.36
C LEU A 70 -6.58 19.03 -4.99
N ALA A 71 -5.90 18.76 -3.87
CA ALA A 71 -5.69 17.40 -3.37
C ALA A 71 -7.01 16.66 -3.08
N PHE A 72 -7.99 17.38 -2.53
CA PHE A 72 -9.30 16.82 -2.24
C PHE A 72 -10.10 16.54 -3.51
N VAL A 73 -10.22 17.52 -4.42
CA VAL A 73 -11.00 17.39 -5.66
C VAL A 73 -10.45 16.30 -6.58
N ALA A 74 -9.13 16.18 -6.69
CA ALA A 74 -8.50 15.13 -7.49
C ALA A 74 -8.86 13.72 -6.99
N ASN A 75 -9.04 13.55 -5.66
CA ASN A 75 -9.14 12.24 -5.00
C ASN A 75 -10.51 11.92 -4.39
N ILE A 76 -11.48 12.83 -4.39
CA ILE A 76 -12.77 12.66 -3.71
C ILE A 76 -13.56 11.40 -4.13
N VAL A 77 -13.36 10.95 -5.37
CA VAL A 77 -14.03 9.76 -5.92
C VAL A 77 -13.67 8.50 -5.13
N THR A 78 -12.45 8.40 -4.60
CA THR A 78 -11.96 7.19 -3.93
C THR A 78 -12.75 6.84 -2.68
N ILE A 79 -13.49 7.79 -2.07
CA ILE A 79 -14.37 7.53 -0.92
C ILE A 79 -15.41 6.44 -1.21
N ASN A 80 -15.84 6.31 -2.47
CA ASN A 80 -16.82 5.31 -2.87
C ASN A 80 -16.21 3.95 -3.23
N GLY A 81 -14.90 3.77 -3.01
CA GLY A 81 -14.19 2.52 -3.25
C GLY A 81 -14.54 1.42 -2.25
N THR A 82 -14.25 0.19 -2.66
CA THR A 82 -14.34 -1.02 -1.83
C THR A 82 -12.95 -1.55 -1.53
N PHE A 83 -12.81 -2.49 -0.57
CA PHE A 83 -11.53 -3.17 -0.37
C PHE A 83 -11.23 -4.09 -1.56
N ILE A 84 -10.21 -3.71 -2.33
CA ILE A 84 -9.79 -4.39 -3.55
C ILE A 84 -8.32 -4.75 -3.48
N PHE A 85 -7.93 -5.76 -4.27
CA PHE A 85 -6.55 -6.19 -4.39
C PHE A 85 -5.91 -6.45 -3.00
N ASP A 86 -4.76 -5.85 -2.72
CA ASP A 86 -4.02 -6.00 -1.46
C ASP A 86 -4.80 -5.58 -0.20
N ASP A 87 -5.83 -4.72 -0.32
CA ASP A 87 -6.64 -4.28 0.83
C ASP A 87 -7.35 -5.46 1.52
N ARG A 88 -7.73 -6.50 0.75
CA ARG A 88 -8.41 -7.67 1.31
C ARG A 88 -7.49 -8.49 2.20
N GLU A 89 -6.25 -8.72 1.76
CA GLU A 89 -5.28 -9.48 2.53
C GLU A 89 -4.81 -8.69 3.76
N ALA A 90 -4.49 -7.41 3.57
CA ALA A 90 -3.92 -6.59 4.64
C ALA A 90 -4.92 -6.13 5.71
N LEU A 91 -6.22 -6.05 5.40
CA LEU A 91 -7.24 -5.61 6.35
C LEU A 91 -8.26 -6.71 6.70
N VAL A 92 -8.93 -7.29 5.69
CA VAL A 92 -10.09 -8.16 5.93
C VAL A 92 -9.66 -9.51 6.50
N LYS A 93 -8.65 -10.13 5.90
CA LYS A 93 -8.10 -11.42 6.33
C LYS A 93 -7.05 -11.29 7.43
N ASN A 94 -6.52 -10.10 7.66
CA ASN A 94 -5.47 -9.86 8.65
C ASN A 94 -6.06 -9.79 10.06
N ALA A 95 -5.79 -10.80 10.88
CA ALA A 95 -6.21 -10.85 12.27
C ALA A 95 -5.61 -9.72 13.13
N ASP A 96 -4.45 -9.17 12.76
CA ASP A 96 -3.83 -8.07 13.49
C ASP A 96 -4.61 -6.75 13.35
N VAL A 97 -5.36 -6.60 12.27
CA VAL A 97 -6.20 -5.42 11.99
C VAL A 97 -7.64 -5.67 12.42
N ASN A 98 -8.21 -6.81 12.01
CA ASN A 98 -9.63 -7.13 12.18
C ASN A 98 -9.96 -7.66 13.59
N ASN A 99 -9.02 -8.35 14.27
CA ASN A 99 -9.27 -8.89 15.60
C ASN A 99 -8.68 -8.00 16.69
N LEU A 100 -9.54 -7.21 17.35
CA LEU A 100 -9.13 -6.33 18.45
C LEU A 100 -8.63 -7.08 19.70
N ARG A 101 -8.80 -8.40 19.79
CA ARG A 101 -8.28 -9.22 20.91
C ARG A 101 -6.79 -9.53 20.76
N THR A 102 -6.23 -9.43 19.56
CA THR A 102 -4.81 -9.71 19.33
C THR A 102 -3.95 -8.72 20.12
N PRO A 103 -2.99 -9.13 20.95
CA PRO A 103 -2.17 -8.18 21.72
C PRO A 103 -1.41 -7.19 20.83
N ILE A 104 -1.26 -5.93 21.27
CA ILE A 104 -0.48 -4.92 20.52
C ILE A 104 0.98 -5.36 20.35
N THR A 105 1.51 -6.13 21.30
CA THR A 105 2.87 -6.68 21.24
C THR A 105 3.07 -7.64 20.06
N SER A 106 2.03 -8.37 19.64
CA SER A 106 2.07 -9.27 18.48
C SER A 106 2.34 -8.52 17.17
N LEU A 107 1.91 -7.27 17.07
CA LEU A 107 2.12 -6.40 15.89
C LEU A 107 3.61 -6.15 15.59
N PHE A 108 4.49 -6.31 16.59
CA PHE A 108 5.93 -6.15 16.44
C PHE A 108 6.66 -7.45 16.07
N VAL A 109 5.94 -8.57 16.00
CA VAL A 109 6.47 -9.90 15.66
C VAL A 109 5.84 -10.42 14.37
N HIS A 110 4.72 -9.85 13.92
CA HIS A 110 4.10 -10.15 12.64
C HIS A 110 4.57 -9.20 11.53
N ASP A 111 4.44 -9.67 10.29
CA ASP A 111 4.62 -8.86 9.10
C ASP A 111 3.34 -8.07 8.76
N PHE A 112 3.42 -7.23 7.73
CA PHE A 112 2.33 -6.40 7.23
C PHE A 112 1.04 -7.18 6.90
N TRP A 113 1.14 -8.47 6.62
CA TRP A 113 0.02 -9.33 6.21
C TRP A 113 -0.55 -10.17 7.37
N GLY A 114 0.00 -10.02 8.58
CA GLY A 114 -0.46 -10.74 9.78
C GLY A 114 0.21 -12.11 9.99
N LYS A 115 1.27 -12.43 9.25
CA LYS A 115 2.05 -13.66 9.45
C LYS A 115 3.24 -13.40 10.35
N ASN A 116 3.62 -14.38 11.18
CA ASN A 116 4.81 -14.27 12.01
C ASN A 116 6.08 -14.04 11.16
N ILE A 117 6.84 -12.98 11.45
CA ILE A 117 8.01 -12.57 10.65
C ILE A 117 9.11 -13.64 10.59
N SER A 118 9.16 -14.55 11.55
CA SER A 118 10.12 -15.67 11.55
C SER A 118 9.68 -16.81 10.62
N SER A 119 8.39 -16.90 10.28
CA SER A 119 7.84 -17.96 9.42
C SER A 119 8.43 -17.90 8.00
N PRO A 120 8.75 -19.03 7.37
CA PRO A 120 9.15 -19.09 5.96
C PRO A 120 8.10 -18.50 5.00
N GLU A 121 6.82 -18.55 5.38
CA GLU A 121 5.71 -18.03 4.56
C GLU A 121 5.51 -16.52 4.67
N SER A 122 6.26 -15.85 5.54
CA SER A 122 6.18 -14.39 5.70
C SER A 122 6.89 -13.69 4.55
N HIS A 123 6.29 -12.60 4.06
CA HIS A 123 6.90 -11.73 3.05
C HIS A 123 8.01 -10.82 3.62
N LYS A 124 8.27 -10.92 4.93
CA LYS A 124 9.28 -10.13 5.67
C LYS A 124 9.06 -8.61 5.56
N SER A 125 7.85 -8.18 5.25
CA SER A 125 7.45 -6.77 5.19
C SER A 125 7.13 -6.25 6.59
N TYR A 126 8.13 -5.72 7.30
CA TYR A 126 7.97 -5.22 8.66
C TYR A 126 7.44 -3.77 8.69
N ARG A 127 6.16 -3.59 9.02
CA ARG A 127 5.47 -2.27 9.00
C ARG A 127 4.53 -2.04 10.20
N PRO A 128 5.00 -2.20 11.45
CA PRO A 128 4.12 -2.21 12.63
C PRO A 128 3.34 -0.89 12.82
N ILE A 129 3.91 0.27 12.47
CA ILE A 129 3.23 1.57 12.63
C ILE A 129 2.03 1.68 11.69
N THR A 130 2.14 1.13 10.48
CA THR A 130 1.03 1.12 9.52
C THR A 130 -0.08 0.20 10.00
N ILE A 131 0.24 -0.99 10.52
CA ILE A 131 -0.77 -1.92 11.05
C ILE A 131 -1.47 -1.30 12.28
N ILE A 132 -0.73 -0.64 13.17
CA ILE A 132 -1.30 0.09 14.31
C ILE A 132 -2.27 1.17 13.84
N ALA A 133 -1.91 1.92 12.79
CA ALA A 133 -2.78 2.97 12.24
C ALA A 133 -4.07 2.38 11.63
N LEU A 134 -3.96 1.30 10.86
CA LEU A 134 -5.10 0.58 10.28
C LEU A 134 -6.02 0.01 11.38
N ARG A 135 -5.43 -0.60 12.41
CA ARG A 135 -6.17 -1.17 13.55
C ARG A 135 -6.86 -0.09 14.39
N LEU A 136 -6.17 1.02 14.67
CA LEU A 136 -6.76 2.15 15.39
C LEU A 136 -7.94 2.72 14.61
N GLN A 137 -7.82 2.81 13.28
CA GLN A 137 -8.90 3.24 12.42
C GLN A 137 -10.10 2.29 12.48
N HIS A 138 -9.86 0.97 12.39
CA HIS A 138 -10.90 -0.03 12.58
C HIS A 138 -11.61 0.14 13.94
N HIS A 139 -10.84 0.35 15.01
CA HIS A 139 -11.36 0.57 16.36
C HIS A 139 -12.20 1.85 16.48
N LEU A 140 -11.72 2.98 15.98
CA LEU A 140 -12.39 4.28 16.10
C LEU A 140 -13.73 4.34 15.34
N PHE A 141 -13.86 3.62 14.23
CA PHE A 141 -15.06 3.63 13.40
C PHE A 141 -15.94 2.37 13.57
N GLY A 142 -15.57 1.46 14.49
CA GLY A 142 -16.38 0.32 14.93
C GLY A 142 -16.73 -0.72 13.86
N SER A 143 -16.19 -0.61 12.64
CA SER A 143 -16.49 -1.48 11.51
C SER A 143 -15.40 -1.41 10.44
N LEU A 144 -15.21 -2.50 9.68
CA LEU A 144 -14.43 -2.50 8.43
C LEU A 144 -15.22 -1.77 7.33
N ASN A 145 -15.45 -0.47 7.50
CA ASN A 145 -16.17 0.37 6.54
C ASN A 145 -15.18 1.02 5.55
N PRO A 146 -15.17 0.64 4.26
CA PRO A 146 -14.22 1.16 3.27
C PRO A 146 -14.19 2.69 3.19
N LYS A 147 -15.36 3.34 3.31
CA LYS A 147 -15.47 4.81 3.19
C LYS A 147 -14.64 5.54 4.23
N SER A 148 -14.56 5.01 5.46
CA SER A 148 -13.79 5.61 6.54
C SER A 148 -12.28 5.52 6.25
N PHE A 149 -11.82 4.38 5.73
CA PHE A 149 -10.42 4.15 5.31
C PHE A 149 -10.01 5.11 4.18
N HIS A 150 -10.80 5.21 3.12
CA HIS A 150 -10.50 6.12 2.02
C HIS A 150 -10.51 7.60 2.44
N LYS A 151 -11.44 8.02 3.32
CA LYS A 151 -11.43 9.40 3.87
C LYS A 151 -10.13 9.73 4.60
N PHE A 152 -9.61 8.79 5.38
CA PHE A 152 -8.36 8.96 6.10
C PHE A 152 -7.17 9.07 5.15
N ASN A 153 -7.13 8.24 4.10
CA ASN A 153 -6.10 8.33 3.07
C ASN A 153 -6.12 9.69 2.34
N ILE A 154 -7.30 10.20 1.97
CA ILE A 154 -7.42 11.56 1.41
C ILE A 154 -6.89 12.60 2.41
N GLY A 155 -7.24 12.48 3.70
CA GLY A 155 -6.74 13.36 4.75
C GLY A 155 -5.20 13.35 4.88
N LEU A 156 -4.59 12.16 4.85
CA LEU A 156 -3.13 12.01 4.85
C LEU A 156 -2.49 12.60 3.58
N HIS A 157 -3.11 12.42 2.41
CA HIS A 157 -2.61 13.01 1.16
C HIS A 157 -2.69 14.54 1.17
N VAL A 158 -3.79 15.12 1.69
CA VAL A 158 -3.91 16.57 1.91
C VAL A 158 -2.81 17.06 2.84
N LEU A 159 -2.57 16.37 3.97
CA LEU A 159 -1.52 16.73 4.92
C LEU A 159 -0.13 16.68 4.26
N ASN A 160 0.17 15.63 3.51
CA ASN A 160 1.42 15.50 2.76
C ASN A 160 1.59 16.59 1.70
N SER A 161 0.52 16.96 1.00
CA SER A 161 0.53 18.05 0.01
C SER A 161 0.81 19.41 0.67
N LEU A 162 0.26 19.67 1.85
CA LEU A 162 0.57 20.86 2.64
C LEU A 162 2.00 20.84 3.19
N MET A 163 2.50 19.68 3.61
CA MET A 163 3.92 19.53 3.99
C MET A 163 4.84 19.76 2.79
N CYS A 164 4.46 19.32 1.59
CA CYS A 164 5.16 19.64 0.34
C CYS A 164 5.19 21.16 0.07
N LEU A 165 4.09 21.87 0.28
CA LEU A 165 4.07 23.34 0.24
C LEU A 165 5.07 23.95 1.23
N GLY A 166 5.16 23.41 2.44
CA GLY A 166 6.19 23.80 3.42
C GLY A 166 7.61 23.53 2.93
N VAL A 167 7.89 22.32 2.42
CA VAL A 167 9.23 21.92 1.95
C VAL A 167 9.66 22.79 0.78
N THR A 168 8.80 22.98 -0.22
CA THR A 168 9.08 23.86 -1.37
C THR A 168 9.30 25.31 -0.92
N ALA A 169 8.54 25.82 0.06
CA ALA A 169 8.79 27.14 0.64
C ALA A 169 10.19 27.28 1.27
N THR A 170 10.69 26.23 1.94
CA THR A 170 12.07 26.24 2.50
C THR A 170 13.15 26.23 1.42
N ILE A 171 12.88 25.62 0.26
CA ILE A 171 13.83 25.49 -0.86
C ILE A 171 13.99 26.82 -1.61
N TRP A 172 12.88 27.51 -1.91
CA TRP A 172 12.91 28.76 -2.65
C TRP A 172 13.15 30.00 -1.77
N GLY A 173 12.83 29.93 -0.47
CA GLY A 173 12.80 31.08 0.42
C GLY A 173 11.55 31.93 0.19
N LYS A 174 11.14 32.73 1.18
CA LYS A 174 9.90 33.52 1.13
C LYS A 174 10.03 34.86 0.36
N THR A 175 10.88 34.93 -0.65
CA THR A 175 11.01 36.15 -1.47
C THR A 175 9.88 36.22 -2.49
N GLU A 176 9.33 37.43 -2.75
CA GLU A 176 8.16 37.60 -3.61
C GLU A 176 8.33 37.05 -5.03
N LYS A 177 9.57 37.03 -5.54
CA LYS A 177 9.90 36.61 -6.91
C LYS A 177 9.61 35.13 -7.20
N HIS A 178 9.49 34.29 -6.18
CA HIS A 178 9.44 32.83 -6.34
C HIS A 178 8.16 32.15 -5.79
N LYS A 179 7.16 32.93 -5.38
CA LYS A 179 5.89 32.40 -4.83
C LYS A 179 5.17 31.45 -5.80
N GLU A 180 5.22 31.75 -7.10
CA GLU A 180 4.60 30.92 -8.15
C GLU A 180 5.26 29.54 -8.29
N GLY A 181 6.58 29.43 -8.12
CA GLY A 181 7.27 28.14 -8.17
C GLY A 181 6.91 27.25 -6.99
N ILE A 182 6.80 27.83 -5.80
CA ILE A 182 6.34 27.13 -4.59
C ILE A 182 4.93 26.58 -4.80
N LEU A 183 4.03 27.42 -5.31
CA LEU A 183 2.65 27.01 -5.59
C LEU A 183 2.59 25.94 -6.68
N LEU A 184 3.36 26.07 -7.76
CA LEU A 184 3.36 25.11 -8.85
C LEU A 184 3.83 23.72 -8.40
N ALA A 185 4.95 23.63 -7.69
CA ALA A 185 5.47 22.34 -7.22
C ALA A 185 4.48 21.63 -6.29
N SER A 186 3.89 22.37 -5.35
CA SER A 186 2.90 21.82 -4.41
C SER A 186 1.56 21.48 -5.06
N SER A 187 1.12 22.27 -6.04
CA SER A 187 -0.10 21.98 -6.81
C SER A 187 0.07 20.73 -7.67
N LEU A 188 1.20 20.61 -8.39
CA LEU A 188 1.49 19.42 -9.20
C LEU A 188 1.56 18.16 -8.34
N PHE A 189 2.23 18.22 -7.18
CA PHE A 189 2.25 17.10 -6.22
C PHE A 189 0.83 16.76 -5.75
N ALA A 190 0.02 17.75 -5.38
CA ALA A 190 -1.34 17.51 -4.89
C ALA A 190 -2.29 16.82 -5.88
N VAL A 191 -2.03 16.95 -7.19
CA VAL A 191 -2.93 16.42 -8.23
C VAL A 191 -2.29 15.34 -9.09
N HIS A 192 -1.07 14.90 -8.79
CA HIS A 192 -0.30 14.04 -9.68
C HIS A 192 -0.96 12.65 -9.85
N PRO A 193 -1.27 12.18 -11.08
CA PRO A 193 -1.98 10.91 -11.27
C PRO A 193 -1.24 9.67 -10.79
N ILE A 194 0.10 9.74 -10.72
CA ILE A 194 0.93 8.68 -10.10
C ILE A 194 0.56 8.37 -8.65
N HIS A 195 -0.09 9.31 -7.93
CA HIS A 195 -0.49 9.11 -6.54
C HIS A 195 -1.75 8.28 -6.39
N THR A 196 -2.49 8.02 -7.47
CA THR A 196 -3.77 7.32 -7.37
C THR A 196 -3.62 5.94 -6.71
N GLU A 197 -2.60 5.14 -7.05
CA GLU A 197 -2.38 3.85 -6.36
C GLU A 197 -2.24 4.06 -4.84
N THR A 198 -1.41 5.03 -4.43
CA THR A 198 -1.16 5.34 -3.02
C THR A 198 -2.38 5.86 -2.25
N VAL A 199 -3.22 6.69 -2.90
CA VAL A 199 -4.35 7.36 -2.24
C VAL A 199 -5.63 6.52 -2.31
N ALA A 200 -5.87 5.86 -3.44
CA ALA A 200 -7.07 5.07 -3.67
C ALA A 200 -7.02 3.70 -3.00
N SER A 201 -5.85 3.02 -3.02
CA SER A 201 -5.67 1.79 -2.24
C SER A 201 -5.56 2.10 -0.76
N VAL A 202 -6.27 1.36 0.08
CA VAL A 202 -6.18 1.54 1.54
C VAL A 202 -4.77 1.20 2.04
N VAL A 203 -4.15 0.12 1.53
CA VAL A 203 -2.78 -0.27 1.91
C VAL A 203 -1.71 0.75 1.54
N GLY A 204 -2.00 1.66 0.59
CA GLY A 204 -1.16 2.80 0.26
C GLY A 204 -0.91 3.76 1.44
N GLN A 205 -1.64 3.60 2.55
CA GLN A 205 -1.38 4.29 3.81
C GLN A 205 0.07 4.15 4.30
N ALA A 206 0.74 3.02 4.04
CA ALA A 206 2.17 2.85 4.35
C ALA A 206 3.03 3.92 3.66
N ASP A 207 2.74 4.20 2.38
CA ASP A 207 3.43 5.19 1.55
C ASP A 207 3.21 6.62 2.05
N MET A 208 1.97 6.92 2.45
CA MET A 208 1.61 8.24 2.95
C MET A 208 2.16 8.50 4.36
N LEU A 209 2.17 7.50 5.25
CA LEU A 209 2.70 7.63 6.60
C LEU A 209 4.22 7.83 6.62
N TYR A 210 4.98 7.03 5.85
CA TYR A 210 6.43 7.25 5.79
C TYR A 210 6.72 8.65 5.24
N THR A 211 6.00 9.08 4.19
CA THR A 211 6.17 10.40 3.58
C THR A 211 5.87 11.51 4.59
N MET A 212 4.78 11.40 5.35
CA MET A 212 4.42 12.36 6.38
C MET A 212 5.53 12.52 7.42
N PHE A 213 6.05 11.41 7.96
CA PHE A 213 7.14 11.46 8.93
C PHE A 213 8.45 11.97 8.31
N SER A 214 8.73 11.62 7.06
CA SER A 214 9.93 12.11 6.33
C SER A 214 9.89 13.62 6.11
N LEU A 215 8.77 14.15 5.60
CA LEU A 215 8.61 15.58 5.34
C LEU A 215 8.58 16.38 6.65
N LEU A 216 7.90 15.88 7.67
CA LEU A 216 7.89 16.50 8.99
C LEU A 216 9.30 16.56 9.60
N GLY A 217 10.06 15.46 9.50
CA GLY A 217 11.45 15.39 9.94
C GLY A 217 12.34 16.41 9.22
N PHE A 218 12.21 16.50 7.89
CA PHE A 218 12.94 17.49 7.09
C PHE A 218 12.62 18.93 7.52
N LEU A 219 11.34 19.26 7.69
CA LEU A 219 10.93 20.62 8.05
C LEU A 219 11.36 20.99 9.47
N ILE A 220 11.20 20.09 10.46
CA ILE A 220 11.65 20.31 11.84
C ILE A 220 13.16 20.56 11.86
N TYR A 221 13.93 19.78 11.09
CA TYR A 221 15.37 19.99 10.99
C TYR A 221 15.71 21.36 10.39
N HIS A 222 15.05 21.73 9.29
CA HIS A 222 15.29 22.99 8.61
C HIS A 222 14.99 24.20 9.52
N TYR A 223 13.84 24.20 10.20
CA TYR A 223 13.47 25.28 11.10
C TYR A 223 14.30 25.30 12.38
N GLY A 224 14.66 24.13 12.92
CA GLY A 224 15.59 24.01 14.04
C GLY A 224 16.95 24.65 13.72
N LEU A 225 17.47 24.44 12.50
CA LEU A 225 18.67 25.08 12.00
C LEU A 225 18.54 26.61 11.89
N MET A 226 17.44 27.11 11.33
CA MET A 226 17.21 28.56 11.21
C MET A 226 17.12 29.23 12.59
N ALA A 227 16.49 28.58 13.56
CA ALA A 227 16.38 29.09 14.91
C ALA A 227 17.75 29.22 15.62
N ASN A 228 18.75 28.41 15.21
CA ASN A 228 20.13 28.48 15.71
C ASN A 228 20.93 29.68 15.27
N LYS A 229 20.66 30.23 14.09
CA LYS A 229 21.36 31.44 13.64
C LYS A 229 20.94 32.70 14.40
N ASN A 230 19.73 32.69 14.99
CA ASN A 230 19.09 33.90 15.50
C ASN A 230 19.03 34.01 17.04
N ASN A 231 19.44 32.99 17.80
CA ASN A 231 19.34 33.00 19.28
C ASN A 231 20.68 32.69 19.96
N LYS A 232 21.09 33.51 20.93
CA LYS A 232 22.29 33.35 21.78
C LYS A 232 22.16 32.31 22.92
N GLY A 233 21.07 31.55 22.98
CA GLY A 233 20.86 30.50 23.99
C GLY A 233 21.75 29.27 23.78
N ASN A 234 21.63 28.24 24.62
CA ASN A 234 22.45 27.02 24.55
C ASN A 234 22.19 26.21 23.25
N THR A 235 22.92 26.57 22.20
CA THR A 235 22.80 26.08 20.82
C THR A 235 23.02 24.57 20.73
N PHE A 236 23.81 24.02 21.65
CA PHE A 236 24.11 22.59 21.71
C PHE A 236 22.87 21.76 22.08
N LEU A 237 22.19 22.10 23.19
CA LEU A 237 21.03 21.34 23.68
C LEU A 237 19.88 21.33 22.66
N ARG A 238 19.63 22.47 21.99
CA ARG A 238 18.59 22.54 20.94
C ARG A 238 18.94 21.69 19.72
N ASN A 239 20.22 21.61 19.35
CA ASN A 239 20.67 20.74 18.27
C ASN A 239 20.46 19.26 18.61
N VAL A 240 20.80 18.86 19.83
CA VAL A 240 20.59 17.48 20.31
C VAL A 240 19.10 17.15 20.30
N ASN A 241 18.24 18.01 20.87
CA ASN A 241 16.79 17.79 20.87
C ASN A 241 16.21 17.69 19.46
N CYS A 242 16.63 18.56 18.54
CA CYS A 242 16.21 18.50 17.14
C CYS A 242 16.64 17.17 16.47
N LEU A 243 17.88 16.74 16.69
CA LEU A 243 18.37 15.47 16.17
C LEU A 243 17.63 14.26 16.76
N LEU A 244 17.31 14.27 18.05
CA LEU A 244 16.53 13.22 18.71
C LEU A 244 15.12 13.11 18.12
N VAL A 245 14.44 14.24 17.92
CA VAL A 245 13.10 14.26 17.29
C VAL A 245 13.15 13.74 15.86
N VAL A 246 14.12 14.19 15.06
CA VAL A 246 14.31 13.72 13.67
C VAL A 246 14.63 12.22 13.63
N SER A 247 15.39 11.73 14.61
CA SER A 247 15.70 10.30 14.77
C SER A 247 14.47 9.49 15.08
N MET A 248 13.65 9.93 16.02
CA MET A 248 12.36 9.33 16.33
C MET A 248 11.45 9.29 15.08
N LEU A 249 11.37 10.39 14.33
CA LEU A 249 10.57 10.46 13.10
C LEU A 249 11.11 9.52 12.01
N THR A 250 12.43 9.33 11.92
CA THR A 250 13.01 8.35 10.98
C THR A 250 12.67 6.92 11.38
N VAL A 251 12.69 6.60 12.67
CA VAL A 251 12.26 5.29 13.17
C VAL A 251 10.79 5.06 12.80
N LEU A 252 9.91 6.04 13.08
CA LEU A 252 8.50 5.97 12.72
C LEU A 252 8.27 5.84 11.21
N SER A 253 9.05 6.58 10.41
CA SER A 253 9.02 6.49 8.94
C SER A 253 9.42 5.09 8.48
N THR A 254 10.54 4.56 8.97
CA THR A 254 11.07 3.22 8.65
C THR A 254 10.11 2.11 9.06
N PHE A 255 9.43 2.27 10.20
CA PHE A 255 8.43 1.31 10.70
C PHE A 255 7.06 1.47 10.04
N SER A 256 6.82 2.55 9.29
CA SER A 256 5.64 2.70 8.44
C SER A 256 5.87 2.04 7.09
N LYS A 257 7.04 2.30 6.49
CA LYS A 257 7.53 1.64 5.29
C LYS A 257 9.05 1.62 5.30
N GLU A 258 9.60 0.54 4.77
CA GLU A 258 11.02 0.26 4.78
C GLU A 258 11.90 1.27 3.99
N GLN A 259 11.30 2.06 3.10
CA GLN A 259 11.95 3.19 2.42
C GLN A 259 12.20 4.37 3.36
N GLY A 260 11.51 4.46 4.51
CA GLY A 260 11.63 5.56 5.46
C GLY A 260 13.04 5.78 6.03
N ILE A 261 13.93 4.79 5.90
CA ILE A 261 15.36 4.93 6.24
C ILE A 261 16.05 6.05 5.45
N THR A 262 15.54 6.38 4.26
CA THR A 262 16.08 7.45 3.41
C THR A 262 15.82 8.85 3.97
N THR A 263 14.91 8.99 4.95
CA THR A 263 14.60 10.27 5.63
C THR A 263 15.87 10.96 6.12
N MET A 264 16.78 10.20 6.73
CA MET A 264 18.03 10.74 7.25
C MET A 264 18.89 11.33 6.14
N VAL A 265 19.04 10.63 5.02
CA VAL A 265 19.87 11.10 3.90
C VAL A 265 19.34 12.42 3.32
N THR A 266 18.05 12.75 3.46
CA THR A 266 17.53 14.05 2.99
C THR A 266 17.97 15.26 3.84
N ILE A 267 18.64 15.03 4.97
CA ILE A 267 18.90 16.01 6.03
C ILE A 267 20.43 16.31 6.12
N PHE A 268 21.00 16.96 5.10
CA PHE A 268 22.43 17.30 5.06
C PHE A 268 22.72 18.70 5.63
N TYR A 269 23.57 18.83 6.66
CA TYR A 269 24.38 20.08 6.81
C TYR A 269 25.62 20.07 7.75
N LEU A 270 26.06 19.01 8.44
CA LEU A 270 27.29 19.06 9.27
C LEU A 270 27.93 17.68 9.55
N LEU A 271 29.28 17.61 9.63
CA LEU A 271 30.06 16.37 9.83
C LEU A 271 29.68 15.57 11.10
N PHE A 272 29.52 16.22 12.24
CA PHE A 272 29.07 15.55 13.49
C PHE A 272 27.66 14.95 13.36
N ARG A 273 26.79 15.61 12.59
CA ARG A 273 25.41 15.15 12.33
C ARG A 273 25.40 14.01 11.33
N ILE A 274 26.29 14.06 10.35
CA ILE A 274 26.52 12.98 9.39
C ILE A 274 26.93 11.72 10.15
N PHE A 275 27.87 11.80 11.09
CA PHE A 275 28.25 10.63 11.92
C PHE A 275 27.06 10.05 12.68
N PHE A 276 26.31 10.86 13.42
CA PHE A 276 25.14 10.41 14.20
C PHE A 276 24.05 9.79 13.32
N MET A 277 23.77 10.40 12.16
CA MET A 277 22.78 9.91 11.22
C MET A 277 23.24 8.63 10.52
N VAL A 278 24.52 8.52 10.17
CA VAL A 278 25.11 7.29 9.63
C VAL A 278 25.03 6.18 10.67
N ALA A 279 25.35 6.46 11.95
CA ALA A 279 25.23 5.48 13.02
C ALA A 279 23.79 4.96 13.19
N ILE A 280 22.78 5.84 13.20
CA ILE A 280 21.36 5.44 13.25
C ILE A 280 20.95 4.67 12.00
N THR A 281 21.38 5.10 10.82
CA THR A 281 21.09 4.42 9.55
C THR A 281 21.67 3.01 9.56
N LEU A 282 22.92 2.85 10.01
CA LEU A 282 23.57 1.55 10.17
C LEU A 282 22.88 0.69 11.25
N LEU A 283 22.43 1.28 12.36
CA LEU A 283 21.66 0.58 13.38
C LEU A 283 20.32 0.08 12.84
N LEU A 284 19.57 0.91 12.11
CA LEU A 284 18.32 0.51 11.48
C LEU A 284 18.53 -0.55 10.39
N LEU A 285 19.61 -0.43 9.62
CA LEU A 285 19.96 -1.41 8.59
C LEU A 285 20.35 -2.75 9.21
N THR A 286 21.19 -2.75 10.24
CA THR A 286 21.60 -3.98 10.95
C THR A 286 20.42 -4.64 11.67
N PHE A 287 19.55 -3.86 12.32
CA PHE A 287 18.30 -4.36 12.90
C PHE A 287 17.42 -5.02 11.83
N ARG A 288 17.25 -4.36 10.68
CA ARG A 288 16.48 -4.90 9.56
C ARG A 288 17.09 -6.19 9.00
N LEU A 289 18.40 -6.24 8.82
CA LEU A 289 19.09 -7.44 8.34
C LEU A 289 18.94 -8.60 9.33
N LYS A 290 18.96 -8.33 10.65
CA LYS A 290 18.68 -9.34 11.68
C LYS A 290 17.24 -9.85 11.65
N LEU A 291 16.25 -8.98 11.38
CA LEU A 291 14.87 -9.40 11.17
C LEU A 291 14.70 -10.28 9.92
N MET A 292 15.50 -10.03 8.88
CA MET A 292 15.50 -10.79 7.62
C MET A 292 16.46 -11.99 7.68
N ILE A 293 16.23 -12.94 8.62
CA ILE A 293 17.05 -14.15 8.81
C ILE A 293 17.37 -14.86 7.47
N LYS A 294 16.41 -14.88 6.54
CA LYS A 294 16.58 -15.27 5.14
C LYS A 294 15.90 -14.25 4.23
N GLN A 295 16.53 -13.89 3.11
CA GLN A 295 15.89 -13.03 2.11
C GLN A 295 14.67 -13.73 1.51
N PRO A 296 13.57 -12.99 1.23
CA PRO A 296 12.44 -13.55 0.52
C PRO A 296 12.91 -14.05 -0.86
N VAL A 297 12.48 -15.26 -1.21
CA VAL A 297 12.69 -15.80 -2.55
C VAL A 297 11.59 -15.22 -3.42
N PHE A 298 11.97 -14.37 -4.37
CA PHE A 298 11.03 -13.83 -5.34
C PHE A 298 10.91 -14.77 -6.52
N ASN A 299 9.72 -14.84 -7.10
CA ASN A 299 9.53 -15.64 -8.29
C ASN A 299 9.97 -14.86 -9.54
N LYS A 300 10.37 -15.59 -10.59
CA LYS A 300 10.88 -15.01 -11.83
C LYS A 300 9.81 -14.21 -12.56
N GLU A 301 8.56 -14.64 -12.48
CA GLU A 301 7.41 -14.00 -13.09
C GLU A 301 7.09 -12.62 -12.50
N ASP A 302 7.38 -12.39 -11.22
CA ASP A 302 7.08 -11.12 -10.56
C ASP A 302 8.01 -10.00 -11.03
N ASN A 303 9.27 -10.35 -11.31
CA ASN A 303 10.29 -9.45 -11.80
C ASN A 303 11.31 -10.18 -12.70
N PRO A 304 10.97 -10.43 -13.98
CA PRO A 304 11.82 -11.23 -14.86
C PRO A 304 13.19 -10.58 -15.14
N HIS A 305 13.27 -9.24 -15.10
CA HIS A 305 14.50 -8.49 -15.33
C HIS A 305 15.57 -8.79 -14.28
N SER A 306 15.19 -9.09 -13.04
CA SER A 306 16.14 -9.44 -11.97
C SER A 306 16.79 -10.82 -12.12
N PHE A 307 16.22 -11.67 -12.97
CA PHE A 307 16.68 -13.03 -13.27
C PHE A 307 17.39 -13.15 -14.62
N VAL A 308 17.73 -12.03 -15.28
CA VAL A 308 18.60 -12.05 -16.46
C VAL A 308 20.02 -12.42 -16.04
N ASP A 309 20.58 -13.48 -16.61
CA ASP A 309 21.88 -14.03 -16.19
C ASP A 309 23.04 -13.06 -16.47
N ASN A 310 23.05 -12.44 -17.65
CA ASN A 310 24.09 -11.50 -18.05
C ASN A 310 24.00 -10.18 -17.24
N PHE A 311 25.07 -9.85 -16.53
CA PHE A 311 25.15 -8.64 -15.69
C PHE A 311 24.93 -7.35 -16.48
N LEU A 312 25.57 -7.18 -17.65
CA LEU A 312 25.44 -5.97 -18.47
C LEU A 312 24.00 -5.79 -18.94
N LEU A 313 23.37 -6.86 -19.43
CA LEU A 313 21.97 -6.81 -19.85
C LEU A 313 21.06 -6.51 -18.65
N ARG A 314 21.33 -7.05 -17.46
CA ARG A 314 20.59 -6.73 -16.24
C ARG A 314 20.67 -5.24 -15.90
N VAL A 315 21.85 -4.63 -15.96
CA VAL A 315 22.06 -3.19 -15.73
C VAL A 315 21.32 -2.33 -16.76
N VAL A 316 21.35 -2.73 -18.04
CA VAL A 316 20.62 -2.03 -19.10
C VAL A 316 19.10 -2.12 -18.87
N ASN A 317 18.58 -3.30 -18.51
CA ASN A 317 17.17 -3.49 -18.17
C ASN A 317 16.75 -2.64 -16.96
N TYR A 318 17.53 -2.64 -15.87
CA TYR A 318 17.26 -1.79 -14.70
C TYR A 318 17.29 -0.30 -15.05
N SER A 319 18.26 0.14 -15.85
CA SER A 319 18.35 1.53 -16.31
C SER A 319 17.13 1.94 -17.14
N TYR A 320 16.64 1.03 -17.98
CA TYR A 320 15.40 1.25 -18.73
C TYR A 320 14.18 1.34 -17.81
N ILE A 321 14.11 0.52 -16.75
CA ILE A 321 13.07 0.63 -15.72
C ILE A 321 13.15 1.98 -14.99
N TYR A 322 14.34 2.52 -14.71
CA TYR A 322 14.48 3.86 -14.11
C TYR A 322 13.97 4.97 -15.02
N TRP A 323 14.27 4.85 -16.32
CA TRP A 323 13.71 5.74 -17.32
C TRP A 323 12.18 5.61 -17.37
N LEU A 324 11.62 4.41 -17.37
CA LEU A 324 10.17 4.20 -17.34
C LEU A 324 9.51 4.81 -16.10
N ASN A 325 10.09 4.65 -14.91
CA ASN A 325 9.58 5.29 -13.69
C ASN A 325 9.59 6.82 -13.81
N THR A 326 10.62 7.39 -14.45
CA THR A 326 10.68 8.83 -14.77
C THR A 326 9.65 9.23 -15.83
N TRP A 327 9.45 8.38 -16.84
CA TRP A 327 8.45 8.58 -17.88
C TRP A 327 7.05 8.59 -17.29
N LEU A 328 6.73 7.70 -16.34
CA LEU A 328 5.44 7.69 -15.64
C LEU A 328 5.19 8.96 -14.80
N LEU A 329 6.24 9.64 -14.35
CA LEU A 329 6.11 10.95 -13.72
C LEU A 329 5.83 12.06 -14.76
N LEU A 330 6.43 11.97 -15.94
CA LEU A 330 6.26 12.95 -17.01
C LEU A 330 4.93 12.81 -17.76
N ASP A 331 4.58 11.57 -18.11
CA ASP A 331 3.38 11.18 -18.84
C ASP A 331 2.67 10.02 -18.10
N PRO A 332 1.85 10.34 -17.08
CA PRO A 332 1.12 9.34 -16.30
C PRO A 332 -0.14 8.84 -17.04
N TRP A 333 -0.03 8.58 -18.34
CA TRP A 333 -1.14 8.08 -19.15
C TRP A 333 -1.31 6.56 -19.05
N TRP A 334 -0.21 5.81 -19.00
CA TRP A 334 -0.23 4.35 -18.90
C TRP A 334 0.05 3.90 -17.47
N LEU A 335 -0.98 3.97 -16.63
CA LEU A 335 -0.91 3.52 -15.24
C LEU A 335 -1.56 2.14 -15.09
N CYS A 336 -0.87 1.21 -14.43
CA CYS A 336 -1.29 -0.17 -14.19
C CYS A 336 -1.15 -0.52 -12.71
N CYS A 337 -2.07 -1.33 -12.17
CA CYS A 337 -1.97 -1.82 -10.79
C CYS A 337 -0.91 -2.91 -10.61
N ASP A 338 -0.47 -3.55 -11.69
CA ASP A 338 0.48 -4.67 -11.66
C ASP A 338 1.30 -4.71 -12.96
N TRP A 339 2.62 -4.61 -12.84
CA TRP A 339 3.59 -4.63 -13.94
C TRP A 339 4.40 -5.94 -14.04
N SER A 340 3.87 -7.05 -13.54
CA SER A 340 4.53 -8.38 -13.58
C SER A 340 4.45 -9.08 -14.96
N TYR A 341 5.14 -10.21 -15.08
CA TYR A 341 5.29 -11.01 -16.29
C TYR A 341 5.89 -10.19 -17.44
N ASP A 342 5.40 -10.40 -18.66
CA ASP A 342 5.89 -9.78 -19.89
C ASP A 342 5.20 -8.43 -20.18
N CYS A 343 4.89 -7.66 -19.13
CA CYS A 343 4.43 -6.28 -19.26
C CYS A 343 5.51 -5.40 -19.93
N ILE A 344 6.76 -5.58 -19.51
CA ILE A 344 7.92 -4.85 -20.04
C ILE A 344 8.85 -5.90 -20.64
N PRO A 345 8.93 -5.99 -21.98
CA PRO A 345 9.78 -6.98 -22.63
C PRO A 345 11.25 -6.79 -22.25
N ILE A 346 11.93 -7.89 -21.93
CA ILE A 346 13.35 -7.90 -21.57
C ILE A 346 14.19 -7.42 -22.76
N LEU A 347 15.15 -6.54 -22.49
CA LEU A 347 16.14 -6.13 -23.48
C LEU A 347 17.20 -7.23 -23.64
N ASN A 348 17.15 -7.94 -24.76
CA ASN A 348 18.09 -9.03 -25.09
C ASN A 348 19.40 -8.54 -25.72
N SER A 349 19.50 -7.26 -26.07
CA SER A 349 20.69 -6.64 -26.67
C SER A 349 20.87 -5.22 -26.14
N PRO A 350 22.10 -4.78 -25.83
CA PRO A 350 22.37 -3.40 -25.43
C PRO A 350 22.11 -2.40 -26.57
N TRP A 351 22.09 -2.86 -27.83
CA TRP A 351 21.89 -2.00 -29.01
C TRP A 351 20.42 -1.75 -29.37
N ASN A 352 19.50 -2.07 -28.46
CA ASN A 352 18.09 -1.76 -28.64
C ASN A 352 17.85 -0.24 -28.57
N PHE A 353 16.92 0.31 -29.36
CA PHE A 353 16.56 1.72 -29.31
C PHE A 353 16.09 2.17 -27.91
N ARG A 354 15.48 1.27 -27.13
CA ARG A 354 15.08 1.51 -25.73
C ARG A 354 16.28 1.78 -24.82
N THR A 355 17.47 1.32 -25.17
CA THR A 355 18.71 1.67 -24.46
C THR A 355 19.03 3.15 -24.60
N LEU A 356 18.69 3.80 -25.72
CA LEU A 356 18.85 5.25 -25.88
C LEU A 356 17.99 6.02 -24.86
N ALA A 357 16.80 5.52 -24.58
CA ALA A 357 15.93 6.07 -23.54
C ALA A 357 16.58 5.96 -22.15
N ALA A 358 17.12 4.78 -21.82
CA ALA A 358 17.88 4.57 -20.58
C ALA A 358 19.12 5.49 -20.48
N LEU A 359 19.86 5.70 -21.57
CA LEU A 359 21.00 6.62 -21.62
C LEU A 359 20.56 8.07 -21.39
N SER A 360 19.43 8.49 -21.98
CA SER A 360 18.91 9.86 -21.79
C SER A 360 18.64 10.19 -20.32
N PHE A 361 18.17 9.21 -19.54
CA PHE A 361 17.97 9.37 -18.10
C PHE A 361 19.30 9.65 -17.39
N TRP A 362 20.32 8.82 -17.63
CA TRP A 362 21.62 9.01 -16.99
C TRP A 362 22.32 10.29 -17.44
N ILE A 363 22.21 10.67 -18.71
CA ILE A 363 22.70 11.96 -19.22
C ILE A 363 22.05 13.11 -18.47
N LEU A 364 20.73 13.09 -18.26
CA LEU A 364 20.02 14.11 -17.48
C LEU A 364 20.56 14.19 -16.05
N ILE A 365 20.73 13.05 -15.36
CA ILE A 365 21.27 13.02 -14.00
C ILE A 365 22.70 13.57 -13.94
N VAL A 366 23.55 13.20 -14.90
CA VAL A 366 24.94 13.70 -15.01
C VAL A 366 24.95 15.20 -15.27
N MET A 367 24.10 15.70 -16.18
CA MET A 367 23.99 17.13 -16.47
C MET A 367 23.55 17.94 -15.23
N MET A 368 22.55 17.47 -14.50
CA MET A 368 22.10 18.12 -13.27
C MET A 368 23.19 18.09 -12.18
N SER A 369 23.90 16.96 -12.05
CA SER A 369 25.01 16.81 -11.11
C SER A 369 26.19 17.71 -11.46
N TYR A 370 26.54 17.81 -12.74
CA TYR A 370 27.58 18.70 -13.24
C TYR A 370 27.23 20.17 -12.97
N ARG A 371 25.97 20.58 -13.15
CA ARG A 371 25.50 21.94 -12.79
C ARG A 371 25.64 22.24 -11.30
N ILE A 372 25.43 21.25 -10.42
CA ILE A 372 25.66 21.41 -8.97
C ILE A 372 27.14 21.67 -8.69
N LEU A 373 28.05 20.95 -9.35
CA LEU A 373 29.49 21.12 -9.19
C LEU A 373 29.98 22.48 -9.69
N LEU A 374 29.50 22.93 -10.86
CA LEU A 374 29.85 24.22 -11.44
C LEU A 374 29.42 25.41 -10.57
N PHE A 375 28.19 25.36 -10.04
CA PHE A 375 27.63 26.47 -9.24
C PHE A 375 27.65 26.16 -7.75
N ARG A 376 28.74 25.56 -7.26
CA ARG A 376 28.91 25.20 -5.85
C ARG A 376 28.61 26.39 -4.94
N ASN A 377 27.88 26.14 -3.86
CA ASN A 377 27.44 27.14 -2.87
C ASN A 377 26.40 28.19 -3.34
N THR A 378 25.87 28.10 -4.55
CA THR A 378 24.75 28.96 -4.98
C THR A 378 23.40 28.46 -4.46
N SER A 379 22.42 29.37 -4.40
CA SER A 379 21.02 29.00 -4.14
C SER A 379 20.48 28.04 -5.20
N MET A 380 20.95 28.16 -6.44
CA MET A 380 20.56 27.32 -7.55
C MET A 380 21.04 25.88 -7.38
N ALA A 381 22.33 25.68 -7.07
CA ALA A 381 22.87 24.35 -6.79
C ALA A 381 22.10 23.67 -5.66
N ARG A 382 21.75 24.39 -4.58
CA ARG A 382 20.92 23.83 -3.48
C ARG A 382 19.55 23.35 -3.95
N LYS A 383 18.86 24.13 -4.80
CA LYS A 383 17.54 23.76 -5.35
C LYS A 383 17.63 22.49 -6.21
N ILE A 384 18.63 22.42 -7.09
CA ILE A 384 18.88 21.24 -7.94
C ILE A 384 19.25 20.02 -7.07
N SER A 385 20.13 20.18 -6.08
CA SER A 385 20.52 19.09 -5.17
C SER A 385 19.32 18.54 -4.40
N LEU A 386 18.48 19.39 -3.82
CA LEU A 386 17.30 18.94 -3.07
C LEU A 386 16.26 18.26 -3.98
N SER A 387 16.08 18.76 -5.20
CA SER A 387 15.27 18.09 -6.22
C SER A 387 15.77 16.67 -6.51
N LEU A 388 17.06 16.50 -6.79
CA LEU A 388 17.66 15.18 -7.04
C LEU A 388 17.60 14.26 -5.82
N ILE A 389 17.83 14.80 -4.62
CA ILE A 389 17.78 14.04 -3.37
C ILE A 389 16.38 13.48 -3.15
N PHE A 390 15.33 14.31 -3.24
CA PHE A 390 13.95 13.84 -3.07
C PHE A 390 13.49 12.91 -4.20
N TRP A 391 14.04 13.06 -5.41
CA TRP A 391 13.67 12.22 -6.55
C TRP A 391 14.34 10.84 -6.48
N ILE A 392 15.66 10.78 -6.29
CA ILE A 392 16.43 9.54 -6.44
C ILE A 392 16.48 8.76 -5.12
N VAL A 393 16.80 9.43 -4.01
CA VAL A 393 17.17 8.73 -2.76
C VAL A 393 16.02 7.90 -2.18
N PRO A 394 14.76 8.39 -2.07
CA PRO A 394 13.64 7.58 -1.61
C PRO A 394 13.32 6.38 -2.50
N PHE A 395 13.61 6.47 -3.81
CA PHE A 395 13.39 5.38 -4.75
C PHE A 395 14.47 4.29 -4.67
N THR A 396 15.68 4.62 -4.20
CA THR A 396 16.82 3.70 -4.18
C THR A 396 16.55 2.33 -3.55
N PRO A 397 15.86 2.21 -2.39
CA PRO A 397 15.54 0.89 -1.83
C PRO A 397 14.58 0.06 -2.71
N ALA A 398 13.81 0.68 -3.61
CA ALA A 398 12.92 0.00 -4.54
C ALA A 398 13.53 -0.21 -5.94
N SER A 399 14.77 0.24 -6.16
CA SER A 399 15.38 0.33 -7.50
C SER A 399 15.97 -0.98 -8.03
N ASN A 400 15.97 -2.08 -7.29
CA ASN A 400 16.72 -3.30 -7.64
C ASN A 400 18.27 -3.14 -7.67
N MET A 401 18.81 -1.98 -7.29
CA MET A 401 20.26 -1.71 -7.33
C MET A 401 21.06 -2.48 -6.27
N PHE A 402 20.57 -2.50 -5.03
CA PHE A 402 21.28 -3.13 -3.90
C PHE A 402 20.77 -4.53 -3.56
N PHE A 403 19.48 -4.79 -3.80
CA PHE A 403 18.83 -6.07 -3.56
C PHE A 403 17.69 -6.23 -4.55
N ARG A 404 17.37 -7.47 -4.91
CA ARG A 404 16.25 -7.79 -5.80
C ARG A 404 14.93 -7.50 -5.08
N VAL A 405 13.94 -7.02 -5.83
CA VAL A 405 12.60 -6.72 -5.35
C VAL A 405 11.57 -7.49 -6.18
N GLY A 406 10.48 -7.94 -5.56
CA GLY A 406 9.43 -8.74 -6.20
C GLY A 406 8.44 -7.98 -7.08
N PHE A 407 8.85 -6.89 -7.74
CA PHE A 407 8.03 -6.21 -8.74
C PHE A 407 8.94 -5.51 -9.78
N VAL A 408 8.43 -5.32 -10.99
CA VAL A 408 9.14 -4.55 -12.04
C VAL A 408 8.95 -3.04 -11.83
N ILE A 409 7.69 -2.59 -11.79
CA ILE A 409 7.29 -1.21 -11.46
C ILE A 409 6.16 -1.29 -10.44
N ALA A 410 6.22 -0.44 -9.41
CA ALA A 410 5.13 -0.20 -8.48
C ALA A 410 4.96 1.31 -8.31
N GLU A 411 3.85 1.85 -8.81
CA GLU A 411 3.63 3.30 -8.95
C GLU A 411 3.64 3.99 -7.59
N ARG A 412 3.11 3.32 -6.55
CA ARG A 412 3.14 3.79 -5.16
C ARG A 412 4.54 4.17 -4.66
N ASN A 413 5.61 3.54 -5.16
CA ASN A 413 6.98 3.87 -4.76
C ASN A 413 7.44 5.23 -5.29
N LEU A 414 6.73 5.81 -6.26
CA LEU A 414 7.00 7.15 -6.79
C LEU A 414 6.30 8.26 -6.01
N TYR A 415 5.57 7.94 -4.93
CA TYR A 415 4.86 8.94 -4.13
C TYR A 415 5.80 10.01 -3.56
N LEU A 416 6.79 9.68 -2.72
CA LEU A 416 7.79 10.68 -2.28
C LEU A 416 8.74 11.13 -3.41
N PRO A 417 9.26 10.25 -4.30
CA PRO A 417 10.06 10.66 -5.46
C PRO A 417 9.45 11.76 -6.32
N SER A 418 8.13 11.73 -6.51
CA SER A 418 7.41 12.74 -7.29
C SER A 418 7.56 14.16 -6.71
N LEU A 419 7.84 14.33 -5.42
CA LEU A 419 8.15 15.64 -4.83
C LEU A 419 9.39 16.24 -5.47
N GLY A 420 10.47 15.45 -5.56
CA GLY A 420 11.73 15.88 -6.17
C GLY A 420 11.55 16.24 -7.65
N PHE A 421 10.72 15.46 -8.35
CA PHE A 421 10.31 15.72 -9.72
C PHE A 421 9.48 17.01 -9.88
N CYS A 422 8.47 17.23 -9.04
CA CYS A 422 7.66 18.45 -9.05
C CYS A 422 8.51 19.71 -8.75
N ILE A 423 9.51 19.58 -7.87
CA ILE A 423 10.50 20.63 -7.62
C ILE A 423 11.33 20.90 -8.89
N ALA A 424 11.77 19.87 -9.62
CA ALA A 424 12.51 20.04 -10.89
C ALA A 424 11.68 20.77 -11.94
N ILE A 425 10.41 20.38 -12.14
CA ILE A 425 9.50 21.06 -13.08
C ILE A 425 9.33 22.52 -12.70
N SER A 426 9.05 22.80 -11.43
CA SER A 426 8.88 24.16 -10.92
C SER A 426 10.14 25.01 -11.08
N LEU A 427 11.32 24.41 -10.89
CA LEU A 427 12.59 25.08 -11.10
C LEU A 427 12.78 25.43 -12.57
N GLY A 428 12.52 24.50 -13.49
CA GLY A 428 12.54 24.74 -14.93
C GLY A 428 11.57 25.84 -15.35
N PHE A 429 10.34 25.83 -14.82
CA PHE A 429 9.35 26.89 -15.03
C PHE A 429 9.87 28.26 -14.59
N CYS A 430 10.45 28.35 -13.38
CA CYS A 430 11.00 29.61 -12.88
C CYS A 430 12.15 30.13 -13.78
N ILE A 431 13.07 29.26 -14.19
CA ILE A 431 14.19 29.62 -15.07
C ILE A 431 13.64 30.15 -16.40
N LEU A 432 12.76 29.39 -17.07
CA LEU A 432 12.24 29.77 -18.38
C LEU A 432 11.49 31.10 -18.35
N ARG A 433 10.68 31.32 -17.30
CA ARG A 433 9.93 32.56 -17.10
C ARG A 433 10.85 33.75 -16.85
N GLU A 434 11.93 33.57 -16.09
CA GLU A 434 12.92 34.62 -15.81
C GLU A 434 13.80 34.93 -17.02
N SER A 435 14.18 33.91 -17.80
CA SER A 435 14.96 34.08 -19.03
C SER A 435 14.14 34.65 -20.20
N HIS A 436 12.83 34.38 -20.25
CA HIS A 436 11.96 34.83 -21.33
C HIS A 436 10.68 35.50 -20.78
N PRO A 437 10.76 36.73 -20.23
CA PRO A 437 9.62 37.42 -19.62
C PRO A 437 8.41 37.56 -20.55
N HIS A 438 8.64 37.77 -21.86
CA HIS A 438 7.57 37.86 -22.87
C HIS A 438 6.72 36.59 -22.98
N ARG A 439 7.26 35.42 -22.62
CA ARG A 439 6.55 34.12 -22.62
C ARG A 439 5.93 33.77 -21.26
N SER A 440 6.05 34.64 -20.26
CA SER A 440 5.59 34.37 -18.89
C SER A 440 4.12 33.97 -18.82
N GLN A 441 3.24 34.67 -19.55
CA GLN A 441 1.81 34.35 -19.57
C GLN A 441 1.53 32.99 -20.19
N ILE A 442 2.21 32.65 -21.29
CA ILE A 442 2.10 31.34 -21.95
C ILE A 442 2.52 30.23 -20.99
N LEU A 443 3.65 30.40 -20.29
CA LEU A 443 4.14 29.43 -19.31
C LEU A 443 3.17 29.26 -18.13
N LYS A 444 2.57 30.35 -17.63
CA LYS A 444 1.56 30.31 -16.56
C LYS A 444 0.31 29.56 -17.00
N THR A 445 -0.21 29.88 -18.19
CA THR A 445 -1.35 29.18 -18.77
C THR A 445 -1.04 27.69 -18.95
N ALA A 446 0.14 27.35 -19.48
CA ALA A 446 0.58 25.96 -19.62
C ALA A 446 0.65 25.23 -18.27
N ALA A 447 1.15 25.88 -17.22
CA ALA A 447 1.22 25.31 -15.88
C ALA A 447 -0.19 25.06 -15.27
N VAL A 448 -1.14 25.97 -15.50
CA VAL A 448 -2.55 25.79 -15.09
C VAL A 448 -3.21 24.68 -15.89
N CYS A 449 -3.01 24.64 -17.21
CA CYS A 449 -3.52 23.56 -18.07
C CYS A 449 -2.96 22.20 -17.66
N LEU A 450 -1.65 22.10 -17.38
CA LEU A 450 -1.02 20.87 -16.89
C LEU A 450 -1.65 20.42 -15.56
N THR A 451 -1.82 21.35 -14.62
CA THR A 451 -2.50 21.07 -13.35
C THR A 451 -3.93 20.54 -13.58
N PHE A 452 -4.68 21.16 -14.49
CA PHE A 452 -6.04 20.73 -14.83
C PHE A 452 -6.07 19.33 -15.47
N VAL A 453 -5.16 19.06 -16.43
CA VAL A 453 -5.02 17.73 -17.04
C VAL A 453 -4.71 16.67 -15.98
N PHE A 454 -3.84 16.98 -15.01
CA PHE A 454 -3.53 16.07 -13.92
C PHE A 454 -4.73 15.83 -13.00
N ILE A 455 -5.53 16.86 -12.66
CA ILE A 455 -6.79 16.66 -11.91
C ILE A 455 -7.71 15.68 -12.65
N VAL A 456 -7.95 15.92 -13.94
CA VAL A 456 -8.84 15.07 -14.76
C VAL A 456 -8.30 13.63 -14.82
N ARG A 457 -7.00 13.47 -15.05
CA ARG A 457 -6.36 12.15 -15.18
C ARG A 457 -6.34 11.38 -13.86
N SER A 458 -6.10 12.06 -12.73
CA SER A 458 -6.20 11.52 -11.37
C SER A 458 -7.63 11.10 -11.06
N HIS A 459 -8.61 11.95 -11.36
CA HIS A 459 -10.02 11.66 -11.17
C HIS A 459 -10.48 10.44 -12.00
N GLN A 460 -10.02 10.33 -13.25
CA GLN A 460 -10.28 9.17 -14.10
C GLN A 460 -9.63 7.91 -13.54
N ARG A 461 -8.35 7.98 -13.14
CA ARG A 461 -7.65 6.82 -12.54
C ARG A 461 -8.31 6.37 -11.25
N ASN A 462 -8.77 7.30 -10.42
CA ASN A 462 -9.45 7.01 -9.16
C ASN A 462 -10.75 6.22 -9.37
N LYS A 463 -11.42 6.34 -10.53
CA LYS A 463 -12.59 5.52 -10.88
C LYS A 463 -12.25 4.05 -11.14
N ASP A 464 -11.02 3.77 -11.59
CA ASP A 464 -10.55 2.40 -11.81
C ASP A 464 -10.41 1.65 -10.48
N TRP A 465 -10.08 2.36 -9.39
CA TRP A 465 -9.88 1.81 -8.05
C TRP A 465 -11.16 1.69 -7.21
N LEU A 466 -12.34 1.89 -7.79
CA LEU A 466 -13.60 1.76 -7.05
C LEU A 466 -13.96 0.30 -6.73
N ASP A 467 -13.71 -0.59 -7.68
CA ASP A 467 -14.00 -2.01 -7.57
C ASP A 467 -12.95 -2.85 -8.33
N GLY A 468 -12.80 -4.12 -7.91
CA GLY A 468 -11.77 -4.99 -8.47
C GLY A 468 -11.95 -5.26 -9.96
N LYS A 469 -13.19 -5.30 -10.46
CA LYS A 469 -13.47 -5.54 -11.87
C LYS A 469 -12.90 -4.40 -12.71
N ARG A 470 -13.22 -3.14 -12.37
CA ARG A 470 -12.67 -1.97 -13.07
C ARG A 470 -11.15 -1.91 -12.99
N LEU A 471 -10.58 -2.18 -11.82
CA LEU A 471 -9.14 -2.10 -11.62
C LEU A 471 -8.39 -3.05 -12.55
N PHE A 472 -8.74 -4.33 -12.56
CA PHE A 472 -8.03 -5.31 -13.38
C PHE A 472 -8.29 -5.13 -14.88
N HIS A 473 -9.51 -4.74 -15.28
CA HIS A 473 -9.78 -4.43 -16.69
C HIS A 473 -9.01 -3.18 -17.15
N SER A 474 -8.82 -2.18 -16.28
CA SER A 474 -7.96 -1.03 -16.59
C SER A 474 -6.51 -1.46 -16.79
N GLY A 475 -6.01 -2.38 -15.96
CA GLY A 475 -4.67 -2.93 -16.06
C GLY A 475 -4.44 -3.67 -17.38
N LEU A 476 -5.43 -4.45 -17.86
CA LEU A 476 -5.31 -5.16 -19.14
C LEU A 476 -5.17 -4.25 -20.35
N LYS A 477 -5.65 -2.99 -20.27
CA LYS A 477 -5.45 -2.00 -21.34
C LYS A 477 -3.98 -1.57 -21.46
N VAL A 478 -3.21 -1.67 -20.39
CA VAL A 478 -1.78 -1.31 -20.32
C VAL A 478 -0.91 -2.54 -20.48
N CYS A 479 -1.25 -3.62 -19.78
CA CYS A 479 -0.52 -4.88 -19.71
C CYS A 479 -1.39 -6.05 -20.22
N PRO A 480 -1.63 -6.18 -21.54
CA PRO A 480 -2.48 -7.23 -22.09
C PRO A 480 -1.89 -8.65 -21.99
N ASN A 481 -0.60 -8.77 -21.64
CA ASN A 481 0.09 -10.05 -21.44
C ASN A 481 0.25 -10.44 -19.96
N ASN A 482 -0.26 -9.66 -19.01
CA ASN A 482 -0.11 -9.97 -17.59
C ASN A 482 -1.12 -11.05 -17.15
N ALA A 483 -0.62 -12.27 -16.91
CA ALA A 483 -1.43 -13.43 -16.53
C ALA A 483 -2.18 -13.24 -15.19
N LYS A 484 -1.60 -12.52 -14.22
CA LYS A 484 -2.26 -12.21 -12.93
C LYS A 484 -3.53 -11.37 -13.11
N LEU A 485 -3.55 -10.46 -14.07
CA LEU A 485 -4.74 -9.64 -14.32
C LEU A 485 -5.91 -10.49 -14.84
N TYR A 486 -5.66 -11.39 -15.80
CA TYR A 486 -6.67 -12.36 -16.26
C TYR A 486 -7.14 -13.27 -15.11
N PHE A 487 -6.20 -13.74 -14.28
CA PHE A 487 -6.52 -14.58 -13.13
C PHE A 487 -7.44 -13.87 -12.14
N ASN A 488 -7.11 -12.64 -11.76
CA ASN A 488 -7.91 -11.87 -10.81
C ASN A 488 -9.31 -11.53 -11.36
N ILE A 489 -9.44 -11.28 -12.67
CA ILE A 489 -10.73 -11.12 -13.34
C ILE A 489 -11.53 -12.43 -13.30
N ALA A 490 -10.88 -13.57 -13.58
CA ALA A 490 -11.50 -14.89 -13.55
C ALA A 490 -12.01 -15.24 -12.15
N VAL A 491 -11.22 -14.99 -11.11
CA VAL A 491 -11.63 -15.13 -9.70
C VAL A 491 -12.83 -14.23 -9.39
N GLY A 492 -12.83 -12.99 -9.89
CA GLY A 492 -13.99 -12.10 -9.79
C GLY A 492 -15.27 -12.71 -10.35
N TYR A 493 -15.23 -13.27 -11.57
CA TYR A 493 -16.38 -13.95 -12.18
C TYR A 493 -16.76 -15.23 -11.42
N LEU A 494 -15.78 -15.98 -10.92
CA LEU A 494 -16.01 -17.20 -10.13
C LEU A 494 -16.80 -16.89 -8.86
N HIS A 495 -16.45 -15.81 -8.14
CA HIS A 495 -17.19 -15.36 -6.95
C HIS A 495 -18.64 -14.95 -7.26
N HIS A 496 -18.89 -14.39 -8.45
CA HIS A 496 -20.24 -14.06 -8.92
C HIS A 496 -20.99 -15.26 -9.52
N LYS A 497 -20.43 -16.47 -9.41
CA LYS A 497 -20.98 -17.72 -9.98
C LYS A 497 -21.14 -17.70 -11.50
N GLU A 498 -20.44 -16.81 -12.19
CA GLU A 498 -20.42 -16.73 -13.66
C GLU A 498 -19.36 -17.69 -14.23
N TYR A 499 -19.56 -18.99 -14.06
CA TYR A 499 -18.55 -20.02 -14.34
C TYR A 499 -18.09 -20.06 -15.81
N LYS A 500 -18.98 -19.75 -16.76
CA LYS A 500 -18.63 -19.71 -18.20
C LYS A 500 -17.63 -18.60 -18.51
N SER A 501 -17.87 -17.39 -17.98
CA SER A 501 -16.97 -16.24 -18.12
C SER A 501 -15.65 -16.49 -17.40
N ALA A 502 -15.71 -16.97 -16.15
CA ALA A 502 -14.54 -17.30 -15.34
C ALA A 502 -13.63 -18.30 -16.07
N LYS A 503 -14.20 -19.38 -16.62
CA LYS A 503 -13.47 -20.38 -17.40
C LYS A 503 -12.69 -19.77 -18.58
N ASN A 504 -13.30 -18.87 -19.34
CA ASN A 504 -12.63 -18.22 -20.47
C ASN A 504 -11.42 -17.40 -20.01
N TYR A 505 -11.56 -16.62 -18.95
CA TYR A 505 -10.45 -15.84 -18.40
C TYR A 505 -9.35 -16.73 -17.78
N PHE A 506 -9.70 -17.82 -17.08
CA PHE A 506 -8.68 -18.76 -16.61
C PHE A 506 -7.96 -19.48 -17.77
N SER A 507 -8.68 -19.79 -18.86
CA SER A 507 -8.07 -20.35 -20.07
C SER A 507 -7.06 -19.37 -20.70
N GLU A 508 -7.37 -18.08 -20.67
CA GLU A 508 -6.45 -17.03 -21.07
C GLU A 508 -5.24 -16.93 -20.13
N THR A 509 -5.44 -17.04 -18.82
CA THR A 509 -4.34 -17.09 -17.84
C THR A 509 -3.36 -18.21 -18.16
N VAL A 510 -3.82 -19.45 -18.36
CA VAL A 510 -2.94 -20.58 -18.65
C VAL A 510 -2.30 -20.49 -20.04
N ARG A 511 -2.98 -19.85 -21.01
CA ARG A 511 -2.39 -19.56 -22.32
C ARG A 511 -1.23 -18.57 -22.22
N LYS A 512 -1.33 -17.57 -21.35
CA LYS A 512 -0.27 -16.58 -21.11
C LYS A 512 0.84 -17.13 -20.21
N TYR A 513 0.49 -17.98 -19.24
CA TYR A 513 1.43 -18.61 -18.33
C TYR A 513 1.04 -20.06 -18.02
N PRO A 514 1.61 -21.04 -18.76
CA PRO A 514 1.26 -22.45 -18.60
C PRO A 514 1.61 -23.09 -17.26
N GLU A 515 2.43 -22.46 -16.43
CA GLU A 515 2.82 -22.94 -15.09
C GLU A 515 1.97 -22.31 -13.97
N PHE A 516 0.89 -21.57 -14.29
CA PHE A 516 0.02 -20.94 -13.30
C PHE A 516 -0.87 -21.97 -12.58
N VAL A 517 -0.36 -22.61 -11.52
CA VAL A 517 -1.06 -23.66 -10.75
C VAL A 517 -2.49 -23.25 -10.37
N SER A 518 -2.66 -22.08 -9.75
CA SER A 518 -3.97 -21.62 -9.28
C SER A 518 -4.98 -21.39 -10.41
N ALA A 519 -4.54 -21.14 -11.65
CA ALA A 519 -5.44 -20.96 -12.78
C ALA A 519 -6.02 -22.30 -13.26
N TYR A 520 -5.24 -23.38 -13.23
CA TYR A 520 -5.75 -24.73 -13.49
C TYR A 520 -6.70 -25.18 -12.38
N THR A 521 -6.39 -24.89 -11.11
CA THR A 521 -7.32 -25.10 -10.01
C THR A 521 -8.63 -24.32 -10.23
N GLY A 522 -8.54 -23.07 -10.68
CA GLY A 522 -9.70 -22.27 -11.07
C GLY A 522 -10.51 -22.84 -12.23
N LEU A 523 -9.85 -23.39 -13.27
CA LEU A 523 -10.52 -24.12 -14.36
C LEU A 523 -11.24 -25.36 -13.83
N GLY A 524 -10.57 -26.16 -13.00
CA GLY A 524 -11.16 -27.33 -12.34
C GLY A 524 -12.41 -26.94 -11.55
N GLN A 525 -12.34 -25.87 -10.76
CA GLN A 525 -13.49 -25.34 -10.01
C GLN A 525 -14.63 -24.88 -10.93
N CYS A 526 -14.33 -24.21 -12.05
CA CYS A 526 -15.35 -23.82 -13.02
C CYS A 526 -16.06 -25.05 -13.61
N TYR A 527 -15.30 -26.09 -13.99
CA TYR A 527 -15.89 -27.31 -14.54
C TYR A 527 -16.64 -28.14 -13.49
N MET A 528 -16.20 -28.14 -12.23
CA MET A 528 -16.94 -28.73 -11.10
C MET A 528 -18.33 -28.11 -10.95
N ASN A 529 -18.41 -26.77 -10.98
CA ASN A 529 -19.68 -26.05 -10.85
C ASN A 529 -20.56 -26.12 -12.12
N LEU A 530 -19.96 -26.43 -13.27
CA LEU A 530 -20.67 -26.74 -14.51
C LEU A 530 -21.02 -28.24 -14.64
N GLU A 531 -20.83 -29.02 -13.57
CA GLU A 531 -21.11 -30.46 -13.49
C GLU A 531 -20.35 -31.32 -14.52
N ASN A 532 -19.30 -30.77 -15.12
CA ASN A 532 -18.41 -31.50 -16.02
C ASN A 532 -17.22 -32.04 -15.23
N TYR A 533 -17.48 -33.08 -14.44
CA TYR A 533 -16.48 -33.64 -13.52
C TYR A 533 -15.28 -34.27 -14.23
N THR A 534 -15.45 -34.78 -15.45
CA THR A 534 -14.35 -35.37 -16.24
C THR A 534 -13.30 -34.32 -16.62
N LYS A 535 -13.73 -33.14 -17.10
CA LYS A 535 -12.81 -32.03 -17.37
C LYS A 535 -12.23 -31.44 -16.09
N ALA A 536 -13.01 -31.40 -15.01
CA ALA A 536 -12.49 -30.94 -13.72
C ALA A 536 -11.34 -31.84 -13.23
N GLU A 537 -11.50 -33.16 -13.31
CA GLU A 537 -10.43 -34.12 -13.00
C GLU A 537 -9.18 -33.87 -13.85
N TYR A 538 -9.33 -33.70 -15.17
CA TYR A 538 -8.22 -33.40 -16.07
C TYR A 538 -7.42 -32.15 -15.64
N TYR A 539 -8.09 -31.04 -15.35
CA TYR A 539 -7.40 -29.81 -14.95
C TYR A 539 -6.79 -29.88 -13.55
N TYR A 540 -7.44 -30.57 -12.60
CA TYR A 540 -6.82 -30.80 -11.29
C TYR A 540 -5.60 -31.71 -11.37
N GLN A 541 -5.61 -32.74 -12.24
CA GLN A 541 -4.42 -33.57 -12.48
C GLN A 541 -3.25 -32.75 -13.03
N ILE A 542 -3.52 -31.87 -14.01
CA ILE A 542 -2.50 -30.92 -14.49
C ILE A 542 -1.97 -30.08 -13.34
N ALA A 543 -2.85 -29.46 -12.56
CA ALA A 543 -2.48 -28.62 -11.42
C ALA A 543 -1.60 -29.39 -10.41
N THR A 544 -1.93 -30.64 -10.10
CA THR A 544 -1.12 -31.49 -9.20
C THR A 544 0.27 -31.75 -9.77
N ASN A 545 0.39 -32.02 -11.07
CA ASN A 545 1.67 -32.31 -11.72
C ASN A 545 2.62 -31.10 -11.73
N ILE A 546 2.09 -29.88 -11.84
CA ILE A 546 2.89 -28.65 -11.82
C ILE A 546 3.04 -28.04 -10.42
N SER A 547 2.24 -28.48 -9.44
CA SER A 547 2.22 -27.90 -8.09
C SER A 547 3.55 -28.08 -7.35
N SER A 548 4.02 -26.99 -6.75
CA SER A 548 5.05 -27.01 -5.72
C SER A 548 4.53 -27.73 -4.47
N GLN A 549 5.41 -28.24 -3.61
CA GLN A 549 5.00 -28.98 -2.41
C GLN A 549 4.12 -28.16 -1.45
N MET A 550 4.25 -26.82 -1.47
CA MET A 550 3.51 -25.87 -0.64
C MET A 550 2.05 -25.68 -1.10
N ASP A 551 1.78 -25.76 -2.41
CA ASP A 551 0.43 -25.60 -2.98
C ASP A 551 -0.32 -26.93 -3.12
N ARG A 552 0.38 -28.03 -2.93
CA ARG A 552 -0.06 -29.37 -3.34
C ARG A 552 -1.25 -29.88 -2.53
N GLU A 553 -1.38 -29.51 -1.25
CA GLU A 553 -2.44 -30.04 -0.38
C GLU A 553 -3.83 -29.67 -0.89
N ASP A 554 -4.11 -28.37 -1.08
CA ASP A 554 -5.43 -27.90 -1.53
C ASP A 554 -5.77 -28.41 -2.94
N VAL A 555 -4.77 -28.54 -3.81
CA VAL A 555 -4.96 -29.06 -5.17
C VAL A 555 -5.27 -30.56 -5.14
N LEU A 556 -4.56 -31.34 -4.31
CA LEU A 556 -4.83 -32.77 -4.12
C LEU A 556 -6.22 -33.00 -3.53
N TRP A 557 -6.64 -32.21 -2.54
CA TRP A 557 -7.99 -32.28 -2.00
C TRP A 557 -9.04 -32.11 -3.11
N ASN A 558 -8.90 -31.08 -3.95
CA ASN A 558 -9.82 -30.84 -5.06
C ASN A 558 -9.85 -32.02 -6.07
N LEU A 559 -8.69 -32.65 -6.32
CA LEU A 559 -8.59 -33.85 -7.15
C LEU A 559 -9.31 -35.05 -6.52
N CYS A 560 -9.12 -35.31 -5.23
CA CYS A 560 -9.82 -36.41 -4.56
C CYS A 560 -11.34 -36.18 -4.53
N TYR A 561 -11.77 -34.94 -4.28
CA TYR A 561 -13.18 -34.58 -4.24
C TYR A 561 -13.89 -34.74 -5.60
N VAL A 562 -13.22 -34.42 -6.72
CA VAL A 562 -13.81 -34.66 -8.04
C VAL A 562 -13.94 -36.15 -8.36
N LYS A 563 -12.98 -36.99 -7.93
CA LYS A 563 -13.08 -38.45 -8.08
C LYS A 563 -14.29 -39.03 -7.34
N PHE A 564 -14.57 -38.51 -6.15
CA PHE A 564 -15.79 -38.83 -5.41
C PHE A 564 -17.05 -38.44 -6.22
N LYS A 565 -17.10 -37.24 -6.80
CA LYS A 565 -18.23 -36.81 -7.66
C LYS A 565 -18.39 -37.64 -8.94
N LEU A 566 -17.30 -38.17 -9.48
CA LEU A 566 -17.30 -39.13 -10.58
C LEU A 566 -17.73 -40.55 -10.18
N LYS A 567 -18.05 -40.79 -8.90
CA LYS A 567 -18.38 -42.10 -8.32
C LYS A 567 -17.24 -43.13 -8.39
N LYS A 568 -16.00 -42.67 -8.56
CA LYS A 568 -14.79 -43.50 -8.49
C LYS A 568 -14.38 -43.69 -7.02
N MET A 569 -15.19 -44.43 -6.26
CA MET A 569 -15.10 -44.48 -4.79
C MET A 569 -13.75 -45.01 -4.29
N GLU A 570 -13.26 -46.11 -4.85
CA GLU A 570 -11.98 -46.73 -4.45
C GLU A 570 -10.80 -45.78 -4.70
N GLU A 571 -10.77 -45.13 -5.87
CA GLU A 571 -9.73 -44.16 -6.19
C GLU A 571 -9.80 -42.90 -5.31
N ALA A 572 -11.02 -42.45 -4.98
CA ALA A 572 -11.24 -41.30 -4.12
C ALA A 572 -10.77 -41.59 -2.69
N GLU A 573 -11.11 -42.76 -2.14
CA GLU A 573 -10.66 -43.19 -0.82
C GLU A 573 -9.13 -43.34 -0.76
N HIS A 574 -8.52 -43.98 -1.76
CA HIS A 574 -7.06 -44.09 -1.84
C HIS A 574 -6.36 -42.73 -1.91
N CYS A 575 -6.91 -41.81 -2.72
CA CYS A 575 -6.42 -40.44 -2.84
C CYS A 575 -6.48 -39.68 -1.50
N ILE A 576 -7.62 -39.78 -0.81
CA ILE A 576 -7.84 -39.13 0.49
C ILE A 576 -6.91 -39.71 1.56
N ASN A 577 -6.75 -41.03 1.62
CA ASN A 577 -5.84 -41.67 2.58
C ASN A 577 -4.38 -41.24 2.36
N THR A 578 -3.97 -41.09 1.10
CA THR A 578 -2.64 -40.57 0.75
C THR A 578 -2.48 -39.11 1.16
N LEU A 579 -3.52 -38.28 0.97
CA LEU A 579 -3.53 -36.89 1.41
C LEU A 579 -3.40 -36.78 2.94
N ILE A 580 -4.17 -37.58 3.69
CA ILE A 580 -4.12 -37.64 5.15
C ILE A 580 -2.74 -38.08 5.63
N HIS A 581 -2.14 -39.09 5.00
CA HIS A 581 -0.81 -39.57 5.36
C HIS A 581 0.27 -38.48 5.17
N ASN A 582 0.20 -37.74 4.07
CA ASN A 582 1.19 -36.72 3.73
C ASN A 582 1.00 -35.40 4.50
N TYR A 583 -0.24 -35.06 4.88
CA TYR A 583 -0.61 -33.79 5.50
C TYR A 583 -1.52 -33.97 6.73
N PRO A 584 -1.11 -34.74 7.76
CA PRO A 584 -2.03 -35.19 8.82
C PRO A 584 -2.60 -34.05 9.68
N LEU A 585 -1.88 -32.93 9.81
CA LEU A 585 -2.27 -31.81 10.67
C LEU A 585 -3.27 -30.83 10.01
N SER A 586 -3.32 -30.81 8.67
CA SER A 586 -4.15 -29.89 7.89
C SER A 586 -5.28 -30.59 7.11
N ALA A 587 -5.31 -31.93 7.12
CA ALA A 587 -6.24 -32.78 6.39
C ALA A 587 -7.71 -32.78 6.88
N TYR A 588 -8.22 -31.72 7.53
CA TYR A 588 -9.63 -31.67 7.98
C TYR A 588 -10.63 -31.83 6.82
N LYS A 589 -10.36 -31.20 5.67
CA LYS A 589 -11.16 -31.37 4.44
C LYS A 589 -11.13 -32.82 3.94
N ALA A 590 -9.98 -33.48 4.04
CA ALA A 590 -9.81 -34.86 3.64
C ALA A 590 -10.62 -35.81 4.53
N TYR A 591 -10.57 -35.63 5.85
CA TYR A 591 -11.42 -36.38 6.80
C TYR A 591 -12.91 -36.15 6.55
N TYR A 592 -13.31 -34.91 6.24
CA TYR A 592 -14.68 -34.62 5.81
C TYR A 592 -15.06 -35.39 4.54
N GLY A 593 -14.21 -35.39 3.51
CA GLY A 593 -14.43 -36.18 2.30
C GLY A 593 -14.50 -37.68 2.54
N LEU A 594 -13.67 -38.21 3.44
CA LEU A 594 -13.69 -39.63 3.82
C LEU A 594 -15.01 -39.99 4.50
N ALA A 595 -15.52 -39.11 5.36
CA ALA A 595 -16.79 -39.29 6.02
C ALA A 595 -17.96 -39.35 5.02
N GLU A 596 -17.95 -38.49 3.99
CA GLU A 596 -18.94 -38.53 2.90
C GLU A 596 -18.90 -39.86 2.12
N ILE A 597 -17.71 -40.39 1.85
CA ILE A 597 -17.53 -41.71 1.20
C ILE A 597 -18.10 -42.82 2.09
N TYR A 598 -17.72 -42.86 3.37
CA TYR A 598 -18.24 -43.86 4.30
C TYR A 598 -19.75 -43.77 4.49
N TYR A 599 -20.29 -42.55 4.53
CA TYR A 599 -21.73 -42.35 4.61
C TYR A 599 -22.44 -42.89 3.36
N TYR A 600 -21.91 -42.61 2.17
CA TYR A 600 -22.44 -43.13 0.91
C TYR A 600 -22.37 -44.67 0.83
N ASN A 601 -21.29 -45.27 1.33
CA ASN A 601 -21.11 -46.73 1.38
C ASN A 601 -21.94 -47.42 2.49
N GLY A 602 -22.67 -46.65 3.30
CA GLY A 602 -23.49 -47.18 4.41
C GLY A 602 -22.71 -47.47 5.69
N GLU A 603 -21.42 -47.16 5.74
CA GLU A 603 -20.51 -47.31 6.90
C GLU A 603 -20.69 -46.16 7.91
N LYS A 604 -21.92 -46.04 8.38
CA LYS A 604 -22.47 -45.01 9.25
C LYS A 604 -21.62 -44.65 10.47
N GLN A 605 -21.00 -45.63 11.12
CA GLN A 605 -20.20 -45.39 12.33
C GLN A 605 -18.81 -44.82 12.01
N LYS A 606 -18.20 -45.26 10.91
CA LYS A 606 -16.93 -44.69 10.43
C LYS A 606 -17.12 -43.27 9.91
N ALA A 607 -18.24 -42.98 9.25
CA ALA A 607 -18.59 -41.63 8.82
C ALA A 607 -18.65 -40.64 10.00
N LEU A 608 -19.33 -41.01 11.09
CA LEU A 608 -19.41 -40.18 12.30
C LEU A 608 -18.03 -39.91 12.91
N GLN A 609 -17.18 -40.93 13.00
CA GLN A 609 -15.81 -40.78 13.53
C GLN A 609 -14.97 -39.84 12.66
N ALA A 610 -15.06 -39.97 11.34
CA ALA A 610 -14.32 -39.12 10.40
C ALA A 610 -14.80 -37.65 10.44
N TRP A 611 -16.11 -37.40 10.51
CA TRP A 611 -16.62 -36.02 10.71
C TRP A 611 -16.17 -35.43 12.05
N MET A 612 -16.19 -36.21 13.14
CA MET A 612 -15.69 -35.74 14.44
C MET A 612 -14.19 -35.40 14.39
N LYS A 613 -13.39 -36.17 13.65
CA LYS A 613 -11.96 -35.87 13.46
C LYS A 613 -11.75 -34.59 12.65
N ALA A 614 -12.56 -34.36 11.62
CA ALA A 614 -12.54 -33.10 10.87
C ALA A 614 -12.83 -31.88 11.77
N ILE A 615 -13.82 -32.01 12.67
CA ILE A 615 -14.17 -30.97 13.66
C ILE A 615 -13.04 -30.73 14.66
N GLU A 616 -12.37 -31.79 15.13
CA GLU A 616 -11.25 -31.68 16.07
C GLU A 616 -10.08 -30.92 15.46
N LEU A 617 -9.78 -31.18 14.18
CA LEU A 617 -8.72 -30.50 13.43
C LEU A 617 -9.07 -29.06 13.06
N ASN A 618 -10.32 -28.80 12.70
CA ASN A 618 -10.80 -27.44 12.42
C ASN A 618 -12.25 -27.24 12.88
N SER A 619 -12.40 -26.72 14.10
CA SER A 619 -13.72 -26.47 14.70
C SER A 619 -14.45 -25.25 14.11
N THR A 620 -13.79 -24.44 13.27
CA THR A 620 -14.38 -23.22 12.70
C THR A 620 -15.17 -23.45 11.42
N ASP A 621 -14.90 -24.55 10.70
CA ASP A 621 -15.57 -24.91 9.45
C ASP A 621 -16.94 -25.55 9.72
N SER A 622 -18.01 -25.02 9.12
CA SER A 622 -19.38 -25.46 9.41
C SER A 622 -19.73 -26.81 8.76
N ALA A 623 -19.07 -27.20 7.66
CA ALA A 623 -19.50 -28.35 6.84
C ALA A 623 -19.55 -29.68 7.62
N ALA A 624 -18.53 -29.95 8.44
CA ALA A 624 -18.48 -31.16 9.26
C ALA A 624 -19.52 -31.12 10.40
N TRP A 625 -19.70 -29.97 11.05
CA TRP A 625 -20.73 -29.78 12.08
C TRP A 625 -22.14 -30.01 11.53
N GLU A 626 -22.44 -29.43 10.38
CA GLU A 626 -23.72 -29.55 9.68
C GLU A 626 -24.07 -31.03 9.41
N SER A 627 -23.07 -31.78 8.93
CA SER A 627 -23.23 -33.20 8.57
C SER A 627 -23.47 -34.07 9.81
N VAL A 628 -22.76 -33.81 10.92
CA VAL A 628 -22.98 -34.52 12.20
C VAL A 628 -24.36 -34.20 12.77
N VAL A 629 -24.77 -32.92 12.79
CA VAL A 629 -26.08 -32.50 13.31
C VAL A 629 -27.21 -33.18 12.52
N ALA A 630 -27.15 -33.12 11.19
CA ALA A 630 -28.13 -33.76 10.32
C ALA A 630 -28.15 -35.29 10.54
N TYR A 631 -26.99 -35.92 10.62
CA TYR A 631 -26.88 -37.36 10.82
C TYR A 631 -27.46 -37.83 12.16
N LEU A 632 -27.14 -37.16 13.27
CA LEU A 632 -27.69 -37.49 14.60
C LEU A 632 -29.21 -37.29 14.64
N HIS A 633 -29.72 -36.27 13.94
CA HIS A 633 -31.15 -36.05 13.80
C HIS A 633 -31.83 -37.19 13.02
N HIS A 634 -31.22 -37.65 11.93
CA HIS A 634 -31.71 -38.82 11.16
C HIS A 634 -31.72 -40.12 11.97
N LEU A 635 -30.81 -40.28 12.93
CA LEU A 635 -30.79 -41.41 13.87
C LEU A 635 -31.80 -41.28 15.03
N ASN A 636 -32.65 -40.26 15.03
CA ASN A 636 -33.58 -39.95 16.13
C ASN A 636 -32.88 -39.64 17.47
N ARG A 637 -31.56 -39.35 17.47
CA ARG A 637 -30.77 -38.95 18.65
C ARG A 637 -30.86 -37.44 18.86
N ARG A 638 -32.09 -36.94 19.08
CA ARG A 638 -32.42 -35.50 19.07
C ARG A 638 -31.61 -34.68 20.10
N LYS A 639 -31.49 -35.16 21.34
CA LYS A 639 -30.75 -34.46 22.42
C LYS A 639 -29.29 -34.23 22.06
N GLU A 640 -28.64 -35.24 21.48
CA GLU A 640 -27.23 -35.14 21.08
C GLU A 640 -27.04 -34.21 19.88
N SER A 641 -27.97 -34.24 18.92
CA SER A 641 -27.97 -33.30 17.78
C SER A 641 -28.04 -31.85 18.27
N GLU A 642 -28.89 -31.56 19.27
CA GLU A 642 -29.01 -30.23 19.88
C GLU A 642 -27.75 -29.79 20.63
N GLU A 643 -27.13 -30.68 21.39
CA GLU A 643 -25.86 -30.38 22.06
C GLU A 643 -24.75 -30.07 21.07
N VAL A 644 -24.64 -30.85 19.99
CA VAL A 644 -23.62 -30.64 18.94
C VAL A 644 -23.89 -29.32 18.22
N PHE A 645 -25.14 -29.00 17.91
CA PHE A 645 -25.52 -27.73 17.31
C PHE A 645 -25.16 -26.52 18.20
N LEU A 646 -25.43 -26.61 19.51
CA LEU A 646 -25.06 -25.56 20.46
C LEU A 646 -23.54 -25.41 20.61
N ARG A 647 -22.79 -26.52 20.56
CA ARG A 647 -21.31 -26.47 20.52
C ARG A 647 -20.83 -25.79 19.24
N ALA A 648 -21.35 -26.18 18.08
CA ALA A 648 -20.99 -25.60 16.79
C ALA A 648 -21.20 -24.09 16.75
N LEU A 649 -22.30 -23.57 17.32
CA LEU A 649 -22.57 -22.12 17.41
C LEU A 649 -21.51 -21.32 18.21
N ASN A 650 -20.72 -21.96 19.06
CA ASN A 650 -19.65 -21.30 19.80
C ASN A 650 -18.31 -21.26 19.04
N HIS A 651 -18.14 -22.09 18.01
CA HIS A 651 -16.88 -22.24 17.28
C HIS A 651 -16.95 -21.74 15.83
N VAL A 652 -18.11 -21.84 15.18
CA VAL A 652 -18.29 -21.45 13.76
C VAL A 652 -18.33 -19.93 13.62
N THR A 653 -17.56 -19.41 12.66
CA THR A 653 -17.46 -17.98 12.36
C THR A 653 -18.70 -17.42 11.64
N GLU A 654 -19.31 -18.20 10.74
CA GLU A 654 -20.54 -17.87 10.02
C GLU A 654 -21.61 -18.97 10.21
N PRO A 655 -22.44 -18.90 11.26
CA PRO A 655 -23.37 -19.98 11.59
C PRO A 655 -24.62 -20.01 10.70
N THR A 656 -24.71 -19.22 9.62
CA THR A 656 -25.95 -19.01 8.86
C THR A 656 -26.45 -20.29 8.19
N SER A 657 -25.55 -21.08 7.59
CA SER A 657 -25.87 -22.37 6.98
C SER A 657 -26.31 -23.40 8.02
N LEU A 658 -25.58 -23.45 9.15
CA LEU A 658 -25.89 -24.31 10.29
C LEU A 658 -27.26 -23.96 10.91
N GLN A 659 -27.57 -22.67 11.06
CA GLN A 659 -28.88 -22.17 11.51
C GLN A 659 -29.99 -22.53 10.52
N ASN A 660 -29.74 -22.41 9.21
CA ASN A 660 -30.70 -22.79 8.16
C ASN A 660 -30.94 -24.31 8.14
N ILE A 661 -29.94 -25.14 8.46
CA ILE A 661 -30.12 -26.59 8.59
C ILE A 661 -30.94 -26.90 9.84
N TRP A 662 -30.61 -26.30 10.97
CA TRP A 662 -31.37 -26.46 12.20
C TRP A 662 -32.84 -26.05 12.02
N ALA A 663 -33.08 -24.89 11.41
CA ALA A 663 -34.41 -24.41 11.08
C ALA A 663 -35.16 -25.38 10.16
N ARG A 664 -34.52 -25.95 9.13
CA ARG A 664 -35.14 -26.95 8.24
C ARG A 664 -35.46 -28.27 8.93
N LEU A 665 -34.58 -28.75 9.81
CA LEU A 665 -34.80 -29.98 10.58
C LEU A 665 -35.97 -29.84 11.55
N HIS A 666 -36.17 -28.64 12.11
CA HIS A 666 -37.24 -28.34 13.07
C HIS A 666 -38.49 -27.68 12.47
N GLN A 667 -38.49 -27.19 11.22
CA GLN A 667 -39.67 -26.59 10.57
C GLN A 667 -40.82 -27.58 10.34
N LYS A 668 -40.57 -28.90 10.45
CA LYS A 668 -41.64 -29.92 10.46
C LYS A 668 -42.37 -30.04 11.80
N GLU A 669 -41.93 -29.35 12.85
CA GLU A 669 -42.55 -29.37 14.19
C GLU A 669 -42.65 -27.92 14.74
N HIS A 670 -43.87 -27.40 14.92
CA HIS A 670 -44.07 -26.11 15.59
C HIS A 670 -43.48 -26.15 17.01
N HIS A 671 -42.38 -25.42 17.27
CA HIS A 671 -41.91 -25.15 18.64
C HIS A 671 -41.23 -23.78 18.79
N PRO A 672 -41.44 -23.03 19.90
CA PRO A 672 -41.08 -21.61 20.04
C PRO A 672 -39.69 -21.34 20.67
N LEU A 673 -38.86 -22.37 20.89
CA LEU A 673 -37.66 -22.23 21.73
C LEU A 673 -36.43 -21.67 21.00
N GLY A 674 -36.37 -21.75 19.66
CA GLY A 674 -35.26 -21.23 18.86
C GLY A 674 -35.18 -19.70 18.79
N GLU A 675 -36.32 -19.00 18.80
CA GLU A 675 -36.37 -17.54 18.63
C GLU A 675 -35.83 -16.76 19.85
N SER A 676 -35.91 -17.34 21.05
CA SER A 676 -35.58 -16.63 22.29
C SER A 676 -34.06 -16.42 22.50
N ARG A 677 -33.22 -17.30 21.95
CA ARG A 677 -31.75 -17.17 21.99
C ARG A 677 -31.17 -16.49 20.75
N LEU A 678 -31.84 -16.58 19.60
CA LEU A 678 -31.48 -15.85 18.38
C LEU A 678 -31.65 -14.34 18.52
N LYS A 679 -32.58 -13.86 19.38
CA LYS A 679 -32.77 -12.43 19.65
C LYS A 679 -31.82 -11.81 20.69
N LYS A 680 -30.93 -12.60 21.31
CA LYS A 680 -30.04 -12.15 22.41
C LYS A 680 -28.56 -11.99 22.04
N ARG A 681 -28.19 -12.03 20.76
CA ARG A 681 -26.82 -11.76 20.29
C ARG A 681 -26.80 -10.79 19.14
#